data_AF-A0A2V3J9R2-F1
#
_entry.id   AF-A0A2V3J9R2-F1
#
_cell.length_a   1.000
_cell.length_b   1.000
_cell.length_c   1.000
_cell.angle_alpha   90.00
_cell.angle_beta   90.00
_cell.angle_gamma   90.00
#
_symmetry.space_group_name_H-M   'P 1'
#
loop_
_entity.id
_entity.type
_entity.pdbx_description
1 polymer ?
#
loop_
_entity_poly.entity_id
_entity_poly.type
_entity_poly.pdbx_seq_one_letter_code
_entity_poly.pdbx_strand_id
1 'polypeptide(L)'
;MNTKEKAKSKTENKTKSKSTTQNRAGTRVLTAAGLAGLFFTLALFATAGVASALPCTCGDICVNETGWWRHSSVFNGSGTPIQAAEDNAAEGETVCVKDGSYNENVVVNKQRLTIRSENGTANCIVNAAVETSHVFNVTANFVNLTGLSITGATDDAAGISHEGAGSHCNFSYNNISTNFDGIFLANTNNNTILGNTLTGNYCGICLESSNNNTITGNTANNNGESGIHLQNSNDNEISGNDAIENWGWDSGGIFLEDSHNNRITGNNASSNGPGIHLDPSTYNKIADNIVTGNYYHGIWLQNSSDYNQVTGNTVLRNAIECGYGIYVQSSSHNEIVENTASETGMYPGSGGSGICVEVEEVLLSSHNNISNNNATNNFGDGITLINEDNCTVANNNASSNWGSGISLFGSFENSVTDNICNDNGDVVERVGGLWAGSWAGSWAGVTSAIMPQPASGVNLLGSDNNEVSGNEAKGNSEQGVQVSDSSNNKITENTATENWDGGIQVMGCGESFNTISDNTATDNFGDGIALIFEDNCTVANNNASNNTNCGIYLESSVDNNLTNNTANKNNAHGIELFSSSNNTLSYNNISQNTGLWAALLVWDECHYNDLNNNTVCSNADNGIYLGMNCTHNTIKDNCVRENTGEGVGIFLDHNASHNAVTNNTAEANKVGILLNDACDYNTLSENRACNNTDKGFALICMFPDWEEVGNSNNTLTDNTAANNTNYSFYSGNRSQNNTVKNLALRSYSTTVSFNYENGVGVKGVETGTAPPDPAGKANISKFVNATNVTGDSWIFLNVSYEEGDLGGVDEATLRIYKYNETTADWELADGSGVNGVNTAENYVYANITEFCVFAPLGTVPEVPPAPTVTQPDGGEEIPGDSVYDIKWSVAKGTHNLAANPINISYSTNNGNPGTWTEIATNEPNDGKYSWTVPNPAATSNKSLVKVEARDVEGNTGEDTSDAVFTITKTTSTENETIPAGETETVEGPSESGTTVEITTTGEVTATVAYYEENPHPEAEKPAEMLEKFVDVAVSDKENVSWPIYVEMHYTDAEVAGKDESTMGFYYYNNTDGAWHRCSNTGVNTAENYVWANLQESEYTGTLLGFGGTTKPLPPTEASVDTNTGTGTAKFKTSAGGFEDLVAVAEPTEKAGKPNLVFKHGFFKFNIAGLAVGETVKVTIELPGDLPAGSEYWKYGPTLSNPTDHWYKFMYDGKLLKVREGTRLLETEKSLTLVVRVRHQQRRHQCQCRSSVL
;
A
#
# COMPACT_ATOMS: atom_id res chain seq x y z
N MET A 1 -43.31 -5.62 -15.75
CA MET A 1 -44.56 -6.31 -15.35
C MET A 1 -45.57 -5.31 -14.78
N ASN A 2 -46.86 -5.69 -14.84
CA ASN A 2 -48.09 -4.92 -14.66
C ASN A 2 -48.32 -4.09 -13.37
N THR A 3 -48.79 -2.85 -13.58
CA THR A 3 -50.00 -2.14 -13.07
C THR A 3 -50.77 -2.60 -11.82
N LYS A 4 -51.13 -1.62 -10.95
CA LYS A 4 -52.46 -1.26 -10.34
C LYS A 4 -52.24 -0.47 -9.01
N GLU A 5 -52.95 0.58 -8.58
CA GLU A 5 -54.40 0.89 -8.53
C GLU A 5 -54.63 2.41 -8.25
N LYS A 6 -55.35 3.18 -9.08
CA LYS A 6 -56.75 3.71 -8.97
C LYS A 6 -57.15 4.64 -7.77
N ALA A 7 -57.11 5.96 -8.05
CA ALA A 7 -58.19 6.99 -8.07
C ALA A 7 -59.41 7.01 -7.09
N LYS A 8 -59.67 8.20 -6.49
CA LYS A 8 -60.95 9.00 -6.34
C LYS A 8 -60.89 9.88 -5.06
N SER A 9 -61.61 10.98 -4.81
CA SER A 9 -62.23 12.10 -5.55
C SER A 9 -62.81 13.07 -4.48
N LYS A 10 -62.83 14.38 -4.76
CA LYS A 10 -63.82 15.43 -4.38
C LYS A 10 -64.28 15.64 -2.91
N THR A 11 -63.88 16.81 -2.39
CA THR A 11 -64.64 17.93 -1.76
C THR A 11 -65.93 17.75 -0.89
N GLU A 12 -65.90 18.50 0.24
CA GLU A 12 -66.96 19.16 1.05
C GLU A 12 -67.92 18.36 1.99
N ASN A 13 -67.85 18.58 3.31
CA ASN A 13 -68.63 19.63 4.04
C ASN A 13 -68.45 19.60 5.59
N LYS A 14 -68.27 20.80 6.17
CA LYS A 14 -68.78 21.34 7.46
C LYS A 14 -68.61 20.56 8.79
N THR A 15 -68.03 21.25 9.79
CA THR A 15 -68.82 21.86 10.89
C THR A 15 -68.08 22.98 11.64
N LYS A 16 -68.87 23.90 12.20
CA LYS A 16 -68.56 25.18 12.84
C LYS A 16 -68.31 25.05 14.35
N SER A 17 -67.56 26.00 14.92
CA SER A 17 -67.93 27.01 15.96
C SER A 17 -66.64 27.51 16.63
N LYS A 18 -66.43 28.71 17.20
CA LYS A 18 -66.96 30.10 17.15
C LYS A 18 -66.20 30.85 18.27
N SER A 19 -65.71 32.06 18.05
CA SER A 19 -65.58 33.16 19.05
C SER A 19 -64.91 34.36 18.36
N THR A 20 -65.63 35.35 17.81
CA THR A 20 -66.25 36.60 18.35
C THR A 20 -65.42 37.88 18.10
N THR A 21 -66.14 38.88 17.58
CA THR A 21 -65.82 40.17 16.94
C THR A 21 -65.69 41.38 17.87
N GLN A 22 -65.02 42.46 17.40
CA GLN A 22 -65.48 43.89 17.23
C GLN A 22 -64.25 44.82 16.98
N ASN A 23 -64.21 45.93 16.21
CA ASN A 23 -65.12 46.67 15.31
C ASN A 23 -64.31 47.78 14.55
N ARG A 24 -64.60 47.99 13.24
CA ARG A 24 -64.71 49.24 12.40
C ARG A 24 -63.64 50.37 12.46
N ALA A 25 -63.35 51.18 11.42
CA ALA A 25 -63.66 51.32 9.98
C ALA A 25 -62.92 52.58 9.45
N GLY A 26 -62.64 52.73 8.14
CA GLY A 26 -62.30 54.06 7.58
C GLY A 26 -61.52 54.23 6.25
N THR A 27 -61.94 53.57 5.17
CA THR A 27 -62.17 54.11 3.81
C THR A 27 -61.37 55.31 3.19
N ARG A 28 -60.73 55.04 2.03
CA ARG A 28 -60.65 55.78 0.71
C ARG A 28 -59.70 56.99 0.42
N VAL A 29 -58.87 56.77 -0.62
CA VAL A 29 -58.73 57.47 -1.94
C VAL A 29 -58.22 58.92 -1.99
N LEU A 30 -57.13 59.20 -2.76
CA LEU A 30 -57.14 59.93 -4.05
C LEU A 30 -55.73 60.14 -4.63
N THR A 31 -55.66 60.03 -5.96
CA THR A 31 -54.56 60.41 -6.88
C THR A 31 -54.47 61.93 -7.06
N ALA A 32 -53.29 62.48 -7.34
CA ALA A 32 -53.16 63.81 -7.94
C ALA A 32 -52.02 63.86 -8.96
N ALA A 33 -52.38 64.22 -10.19
CA ALA A 33 -51.52 64.73 -11.25
C ALA A 33 -51.88 66.20 -11.47
N GLY A 34 -50.90 67.03 -11.88
CA GLY A 34 -51.20 68.32 -12.52
C GLY A 34 -50.22 69.45 -12.19
N LEU A 35 -49.40 69.78 -13.20
CA LEU A 35 -48.55 70.97 -13.34
C LEU A 35 -49.19 72.27 -12.84
N ALA A 36 -48.35 73.18 -12.33
CA ALA A 36 -48.63 74.61 -12.28
C ALA A 36 -47.72 75.37 -13.26
N GLY A 37 -48.31 76.29 -14.02
CA GLY A 37 -47.61 77.27 -14.84
C GLY A 37 -48.02 78.70 -14.46
N LEU A 38 -46.99 79.54 -14.36
CA LEU A 38 -46.93 80.99 -14.67
C LEU A 38 -47.56 82.08 -13.75
N PHE A 39 -46.61 82.90 -13.24
CA PHE A 39 -46.53 84.37 -13.06
C PHE A 39 -47.41 85.17 -12.07
N PHE A 40 -46.69 85.78 -11.11
CA PHE A 40 -46.74 87.13 -10.53
C PHE A 40 -47.87 88.11 -10.95
N THR A 41 -48.50 88.78 -9.95
CA THR A 41 -48.29 90.22 -9.66
C THR A 41 -49.03 90.73 -8.40
N LEU A 42 -48.26 91.45 -7.58
CA LEU A 42 -48.53 92.59 -6.67
C LEU A 42 -49.84 92.70 -5.82
N ALA A 43 -49.64 92.56 -4.51
CA ALA A 43 -49.69 93.60 -3.45
C ALA A 43 -50.97 94.44 -3.18
N LEU A 44 -51.45 94.46 -1.92
CA LEU A 44 -51.38 95.62 -0.97
C LEU A 44 -52.23 95.44 0.32
N PHE A 45 -51.60 95.80 1.45
CA PHE A 45 -52.07 96.33 2.75
C PHE A 45 -52.99 95.56 3.73
N ALA A 46 -52.34 95.17 4.83
CA ALA A 46 -52.60 95.53 6.24
C ALA A 46 -53.88 95.07 6.95
N THR A 47 -53.70 94.34 8.05
CA THR A 47 -53.78 94.92 9.41
C THR A 47 -53.09 93.99 10.42
N ALA A 48 -52.33 94.60 11.32
CA ALA A 48 -51.66 93.93 12.44
C ALA A 48 -52.71 93.40 13.44
N GLY A 49 -52.87 92.08 13.49
CA GLY A 49 -53.42 91.37 14.62
C GLY A 49 -52.27 90.74 15.38
N VAL A 50 -52.16 91.03 16.67
CA VAL A 50 -51.12 90.53 17.58
C VAL A 50 -51.21 89.00 17.60
N ALA A 51 -50.34 88.34 16.84
CA ALA A 51 -50.14 86.90 16.96
C ALA A 51 -49.49 86.67 18.32
N SER A 52 -50.23 86.03 19.24
CA SER A 52 -49.65 85.44 20.43
C SER A 52 -48.45 84.59 20.00
N ALA A 53 -47.26 84.96 20.47
CA ALA A 53 -46.00 84.31 20.12
C ALA A 53 -46.15 82.80 20.21
N LEU A 54 -45.92 82.11 19.09
CA LEU A 54 -45.87 80.65 19.06
C LEU A 54 -44.85 80.19 20.13
N PRO A 55 -45.21 79.24 21.01
CA PRO A 55 -44.27 78.72 21.98
C PRO A 55 -43.11 78.01 21.25
N CYS A 56 -41.91 78.10 21.84
CA CYS A 56 -40.76 77.31 21.43
C CYS A 56 -40.83 76.00 22.22
N THR A 57 -41.30 74.93 21.58
CA THR A 57 -41.65 73.65 22.25
C THR A 57 -40.59 72.57 22.11
N CYS A 58 -39.54 72.83 21.32
CA CYS A 58 -38.58 71.84 20.86
C CYS A 58 -37.11 72.30 20.97
N GLY A 59 -36.84 73.43 21.63
CA GLY A 59 -35.49 73.95 21.83
C GLY A 59 -35.45 75.20 22.72
N ASP A 60 -34.24 75.69 22.97
CA ASP A 60 -33.97 76.94 23.70
C ASP A 60 -34.15 78.16 22.78
N ILE A 61 -33.85 77.97 21.49
CA ILE A 61 -34.02 78.94 20.41
C ILE A 61 -34.96 78.34 19.36
N CYS A 62 -35.89 79.13 18.82
CA CYS A 62 -36.75 78.70 17.71
C CYS A 62 -36.66 79.67 16.53
N VAL A 63 -36.67 79.13 15.30
CA VAL A 63 -36.63 79.89 14.05
C VAL A 63 -37.80 79.51 13.13
N ASN A 64 -38.19 80.39 12.20
CA ASN A 64 -39.24 80.10 11.22
C ASN A 64 -38.93 80.63 9.80
N GLU A 65 -39.69 80.17 8.80
CA GLU A 65 -39.52 80.56 7.39
C GLU A 65 -39.76 82.05 7.08
N THR A 66 -40.54 82.76 7.91
CA THR A 66 -40.79 84.20 7.69
C THR A 66 -39.63 85.08 8.14
N GLY A 67 -38.54 84.47 8.64
CA GLY A 67 -37.32 85.17 9.02
C GLY A 67 -37.27 85.62 10.48
N TRP A 68 -38.12 85.10 11.39
CA TRP A 68 -37.97 85.41 12.82
C TRP A 68 -37.22 84.30 13.57
N TRP A 69 -36.48 84.71 14.60
CA TRP A 69 -35.89 83.82 15.59
C TRP A 69 -36.15 84.33 17.01
N ARG A 70 -36.24 83.41 17.97
CA ARG A 70 -36.58 83.70 19.36
C ARG A 70 -35.67 82.94 20.31
N HIS A 71 -35.05 83.65 21.25
CA HIS A 71 -34.36 83.09 22.42
C HIS A 71 -35.03 83.61 23.68
N SER A 72 -35.51 82.71 24.54
CA SER A 72 -36.28 83.07 25.75
C SER A 72 -37.50 83.99 25.45
N SER A 73 -37.50 85.26 25.87
CA SER A 73 -38.58 86.24 25.60
C SER A 73 -38.25 87.26 24.51
N VAL A 74 -37.07 87.15 23.88
CA VAL A 74 -36.58 88.11 22.88
C VAL A 74 -36.92 87.58 21.49
N PHE A 75 -37.55 88.43 20.67
CA PHE A 75 -37.97 88.12 19.31
C PHE A 75 -37.22 89.02 18.33
N ASN A 76 -36.54 88.43 17.35
CA ASN A 76 -35.67 89.10 16.40
C ASN A 76 -36.03 88.69 14.96
N GLY A 77 -35.68 89.52 13.97
CA GLY A 77 -35.83 89.21 12.54
C GLY A 77 -34.47 89.12 11.85
N SER A 78 -34.35 88.23 10.87
CA SER A 78 -33.17 87.98 10.04
C SER A 78 -33.58 87.49 8.66
N GLY A 79 -32.79 87.81 7.63
CA GLY A 79 -32.91 87.17 6.31
C GLY A 79 -32.32 85.76 6.26
N THR A 80 -31.50 85.41 7.25
CA THR A 80 -30.89 84.11 7.49
C THR A 80 -31.18 83.68 8.94
N PRO A 81 -32.43 83.30 9.25
CA PRO A 81 -32.87 83.05 10.63
C PRO A 81 -32.14 81.87 11.31
N ILE A 82 -31.71 80.84 10.57
CA ILE A 82 -30.97 79.70 11.16
C ILE A 82 -29.57 80.16 11.58
N GLN A 83 -28.83 80.86 10.69
CA GLN A 83 -27.51 81.40 11.04
C GLN A 83 -27.59 82.38 12.21
N ALA A 84 -28.59 83.27 12.23
CA ALA A 84 -28.75 84.22 13.32
C ALA A 84 -29.03 83.54 14.68
N ALA A 85 -29.73 82.40 14.67
CA ALA A 85 -29.93 81.60 15.87
C ALA A 85 -28.64 80.91 16.31
N GLU A 86 -27.83 80.39 15.38
CA GLU A 86 -26.49 79.84 15.66
C GLU A 86 -25.59 80.89 16.31
N ASP A 87 -25.50 82.09 15.73
CA ASP A 87 -24.59 83.15 16.18
C ASP A 87 -24.84 83.54 17.64
N ASN A 88 -26.10 83.47 18.07
CA ASN A 88 -26.59 83.89 19.39
C ASN A 88 -26.78 82.74 20.39
N ALA A 89 -26.62 81.48 19.96
CA ALA A 89 -26.73 80.33 20.85
C ALA A 89 -25.53 80.25 21.80
N ALA A 90 -25.81 79.82 23.04
CA ALA A 90 -24.79 79.37 23.98
C ALA A 90 -24.44 77.88 23.73
N GLU A 91 -23.25 77.47 24.19
CA GLU A 91 -22.82 76.07 24.11
C GLU A 91 -23.83 75.14 24.81
N GLY A 92 -24.22 74.06 24.14
CA GLY A 92 -25.19 73.09 24.67
C GLY A 92 -26.66 73.43 24.42
N GLU A 93 -26.98 74.62 23.88
CA GLU A 93 -28.36 74.98 23.56
C GLU A 93 -28.90 74.23 22.32
N THR A 94 -30.22 74.20 22.21
CA THR A 94 -30.93 73.63 21.07
C THR A 94 -31.61 74.70 20.23
N VAL A 95 -31.26 74.78 18.95
CA VAL A 95 -31.96 75.54 17.91
C VAL A 95 -33.01 74.63 17.26
N CYS A 96 -34.30 74.96 17.46
CA CYS A 96 -35.40 74.29 16.81
C CYS A 96 -35.86 75.05 15.55
N VAL A 97 -35.77 74.38 14.41
CA VAL A 97 -36.18 74.86 13.09
C VAL A 97 -37.62 74.42 12.82
N LYS A 98 -38.52 75.40 12.66
CA LYS A 98 -39.92 75.10 12.36
C LYS A 98 -40.11 74.68 10.90
N ASP A 99 -41.23 74.01 10.63
CA ASP A 99 -41.66 73.68 9.28
C ASP A 99 -41.63 74.92 8.37
N GLY A 100 -41.06 74.74 7.18
CA GLY A 100 -40.83 75.79 6.20
C GLY A 100 -39.63 75.51 5.31
N SER A 101 -39.44 76.39 4.32
CA SER A 101 -38.30 76.35 3.40
C SER A 101 -37.36 77.52 3.64
N TYR A 102 -36.08 77.21 3.90
CA TYR A 102 -35.03 78.15 4.25
C TYR A 102 -33.96 78.11 3.17
N ASN A 103 -33.57 79.26 2.62
CA ASN A 103 -32.43 79.36 1.70
C ASN A 103 -31.25 79.96 2.45
N GLU A 104 -30.38 79.11 2.99
CA GLU A 104 -29.25 79.50 3.85
C GLU A 104 -28.07 78.55 3.64
N ASN A 105 -26.86 79.09 3.77
CA ASN A 105 -25.64 78.30 4.03
C ASN A 105 -25.22 78.63 5.46
N VAL A 106 -25.24 77.65 6.35
CA VAL A 106 -25.12 77.81 7.80
C VAL A 106 -23.76 77.33 8.26
N VAL A 107 -22.97 78.20 8.88
CA VAL A 107 -21.74 77.85 9.57
C VAL A 107 -22.07 77.52 11.03
N VAL A 108 -21.73 76.31 11.47
CA VAL A 108 -21.95 75.82 12.83
C VAL A 108 -20.61 75.74 13.56
N ASN A 109 -20.31 76.75 14.36
CA ASN A 109 -19.04 76.89 15.08
C ASN A 109 -19.20 76.90 16.62
N LYS A 110 -20.43 76.79 17.14
CA LYS A 110 -20.68 76.59 18.57
C LYS A 110 -20.52 75.12 18.98
N GLN A 111 -19.71 74.88 20.02
CA GLN A 111 -19.56 73.53 20.58
C GLN A 111 -20.87 73.06 21.23
N ARG A 112 -21.13 71.75 21.14
CA ARG A 112 -22.29 71.09 21.78
C ARG A 112 -23.66 71.59 21.32
N LEU A 113 -23.72 72.34 20.22
CA LEU A 113 -24.98 72.87 19.71
C LEU A 113 -25.85 71.75 19.12
N THR A 114 -27.15 71.80 19.37
CA THR A 114 -28.12 70.95 18.67
C THR A 114 -28.96 71.79 17.72
N ILE A 115 -28.93 71.50 16.42
CA ILE A 115 -29.89 72.06 15.46
C ILE A 115 -30.83 70.94 15.02
N ARG A 116 -32.12 71.15 15.21
CA ARG A 116 -33.13 70.13 14.91
C ARG A 116 -34.39 70.70 14.30
N SER A 117 -35.13 69.91 13.53
CA SER A 117 -36.49 70.28 13.14
C SER A 117 -37.50 70.07 14.28
N GLU A 118 -38.64 70.78 14.18
CA GLU A 118 -39.78 70.61 15.07
C GLU A 118 -40.53 69.29 14.79
N ASN A 119 -40.82 68.99 13.52
CA ASN A 119 -41.70 67.88 13.12
C ASN A 119 -41.02 66.84 12.20
N GLY A 120 -39.70 66.72 12.25
CA GLY A 120 -38.95 65.81 11.37
C GLY A 120 -38.76 66.37 9.96
N THR A 121 -38.30 65.51 9.06
CA THR A 121 -37.75 65.92 7.75
C THR A 121 -38.79 66.41 6.75
N ALA A 122 -40.05 65.96 6.86
CA ALA A 122 -41.06 66.12 5.81
C ALA A 122 -41.31 67.56 5.37
N ASN A 123 -41.23 68.53 6.28
CA ASN A 123 -41.60 69.92 6.03
C ASN A 123 -40.53 70.95 6.40
N CYS A 124 -39.36 70.53 6.89
CA CYS A 124 -38.29 71.44 7.29
C CYS A 124 -37.14 71.34 6.28
N ILE A 125 -37.17 72.20 5.25
CA ILE A 125 -36.26 72.15 4.10
C ILE A 125 -35.24 73.29 4.20
N VAL A 126 -33.96 72.95 4.22
CA VAL A 126 -32.84 73.89 4.15
C VAL A 126 -32.15 73.71 2.80
N ASN A 127 -32.28 74.71 1.94
CA ASN A 127 -31.71 74.75 0.61
C ASN A 127 -30.48 75.67 0.59
N ALA A 128 -29.46 75.31 -0.19
CA ALA A 128 -28.29 76.16 -0.38
C ALA A 128 -28.71 77.54 -0.92
N ALA A 129 -28.25 78.61 -0.28
CA ALA A 129 -28.40 79.96 -0.83
C ALA A 129 -27.36 80.26 -1.92
N VAL A 130 -26.18 79.64 -1.79
CA VAL A 130 -25.09 79.58 -2.75
C VAL A 130 -24.81 78.11 -3.02
N GLU A 131 -25.08 77.68 -4.26
CA GLU A 131 -25.00 76.27 -4.65
C GLU A 131 -23.58 75.72 -4.50
N THR A 132 -22.53 76.50 -4.81
CA THR A 132 -21.12 76.09 -4.65
C THR A 132 -20.59 76.16 -3.22
N SER A 133 -21.46 76.04 -2.21
CA SER A 133 -21.09 76.14 -0.79
C SER A 133 -21.95 75.20 0.04
N HIS A 134 -21.37 74.60 1.09
CA HIS A 134 -22.08 73.61 1.90
C HIS A 134 -23.37 74.21 2.51
N VAL A 135 -24.44 73.42 2.61
CA VAL A 135 -25.68 73.89 3.28
C VAL A 135 -25.43 74.05 4.78
N PHE A 136 -24.79 73.07 5.40
CA PHE A 136 -24.23 73.16 6.75
C PHE A 136 -22.72 72.94 6.72
N ASN A 137 -21.95 73.93 7.16
CA ASN A 137 -20.51 73.80 7.40
C ASN A 137 -20.24 73.73 8.91
N VAL A 138 -19.99 72.53 9.42
CA VAL A 138 -19.75 72.25 10.83
C VAL A 138 -18.25 72.31 11.12
N THR A 139 -17.86 73.15 12.07
CA THR A 139 -16.44 73.31 12.47
C THR A 139 -16.20 73.07 13.96
N ALA A 140 -17.27 72.89 14.75
CA ALA A 140 -17.19 72.67 16.19
C ALA A 140 -17.37 71.20 16.61
N ASN A 141 -16.91 70.87 17.81
CA ASN A 141 -17.06 69.55 18.41
C ASN A 141 -18.46 69.33 19.00
N PHE A 142 -18.88 68.06 19.07
CA PHE A 142 -20.11 67.62 19.74
C PHE A 142 -21.41 68.24 19.21
N VAL A 143 -21.42 68.67 17.94
CA VAL A 143 -22.63 69.22 17.30
C VAL A 143 -23.61 68.10 16.97
N ASN A 144 -24.90 68.34 17.20
CA ASN A 144 -25.98 67.45 16.77
C ASN A 144 -26.81 68.13 15.67
N LEU A 145 -26.89 67.54 14.47
CA LEU A 145 -27.81 67.96 13.40
C LEU A 145 -28.84 66.86 13.14
N THR A 146 -30.14 67.16 13.31
CA THR A 146 -31.17 66.11 13.20
C THR A 146 -32.53 66.53 12.67
N GLY A 147 -33.16 65.65 11.88
CA GLY A 147 -34.54 65.82 11.42
C GLY A 147 -34.71 66.83 10.30
N LEU A 148 -33.65 67.25 9.62
CA LEU A 148 -33.69 68.28 8.57
C LEU A 148 -33.77 67.65 7.18
N SER A 149 -34.48 68.29 6.24
CA SER A 149 -34.30 68.04 4.81
C SER A 149 -33.29 69.04 4.24
N ILE A 150 -32.23 68.58 3.58
CA ILE A 150 -31.06 69.38 3.18
C ILE A 150 -30.77 69.18 1.69
N THR A 151 -30.63 70.26 0.92
CA THR A 151 -30.58 70.17 -0.55
C THR A 151 -29.87 71.35 -1.23
N GLY A 152 -29.42 71.14 -2.48
CA GLY A 152 -29.04 72.22 -3.40
C GLY A 152 -27.58 72.66 -3.39
N ALA A 153 -26.70 72.01 -2.63
CA ALA A 153 -25.26 72.29 -2.66
C ALA A 153 -24.58 71.50 -3.79
N THR A 154 -24.15 72.16 -4.86
CA THR A 154 -23.50 71.55 -6.05
C THR A 154 -22.03 71.95 -6.16
N ASP A 155 -21.30 71.43 -7.16
CA ASP A 155 -19.89 71.78 -7.43
C ASP A 155 -18.96 71.59 -6.21
N ASP A 156 -18.70 70.32 -5.85
CA ASP A 156 -17.86 69.91 -4.71
C ASP A 156 -18.39 70.34 -3.32
N ALA A 157 -19.63 70.85 -3.25
CA ALA A 157 -20.26 71.26 -1.99
C ALA A 157 -21.22 70.21 -1.42
N ALA A 158 -21.22 70.11 -0.10
CA ALA A 158 -21.95 69.09 0.65
C ALA A 158 -23.25 69.61 1.28
N GLY A 159 -24.23 68.72 1.46
CA GLY A 159 -25.38 69.01 2.32
C GLY A 159 -24.94 69.30 3.76
N ILE A 160 -24.16 68.41 4.34
CA ILE A 160 -23.45 68.63 5.61
C ILE A 160 -21.97 68.39 5.38
N SER A 161 -21.13 69.40 5.59
CA SER A 161 -19.68 69.25 5.68
C SER A 161 -19.22 69.37 7.13
N HIS A 162 -18.26 68.54 7.52
CA HIS A 162 -17.48 68.69 8.74
C HIS A 162 -15.99 68.66 8.41
N GLU A 163 -15.37 69.84 8.39
CA GLU A 163 -13.96 70.03 8.03
C GLU A 163 -13.14 70.57 9.21
N GLY A 164 -11.97 69.96 9.47
CA GLY A 164 -10.96 70.46 10.41
C GLY A 164 -10.87 69.68 11.73
N ALA A 165 -10.28 70.27 12.78
CA ALA A 165 -10.00 69.56 14.06
C ALA A 165 -11.24 69.26 14.94
N GLY A 166 -12.44 69.43 14.39
CA GLY A 166 -13.70 69.07 15.04
C GLY A 166 -13.89 67.55 15.08
N SER A 167 -14.62 67.03 16.06
CA SER A 167 -14.83 65.60 16.31
C SER A 167 -16.04 65.40 17.24
N HIS A 168 -16.52 64.16 17.34
CA HIS A 168 -17.64 63.77 18.20
C HIS A 168 -19.00 64.37 17.82
N CYS A 169 -19.20 64.77 16.57
CA CYS A 169 -20.47 65.25 16.06
C CYS A 169 -21.43 64.10 15.75
N ASN A 170 -22.73 64.39 15.78
CA ASN A 170 -23.80 63.46 15.46
C ASN A 170 -24.71 64.04 14.37
N PHE A 171 -24.73 63.39 13.22
CA PHE A 171 -25.59 63.72 12.09
C PHE A 171 -26.63 62.61 11.96
N SER A 172 -27.88 62.86 12.35
CA SER A 172 -28.88 61.80 12.47
C SER A 172 -30.26 62.12 11.96
N TYR A 173 -30.91 61.16 11.32
CA TYR A 173 -32.30 61.27 10.85
C TYR A 173 -32.57 62.46 9.93
N ASN A 174 -31.60 62.82 9.09
CA ASN A 174 -31.75 63.85 8.06
C ASN A 174 -32.11 63.23 6.70
N ASN A 175 -32.78 64.01 5.85
CA ASN A 175 -33.07 63.67 4.46
C ASN A 175 -32.25 64.59 3.54
N ILE A 176 -31.21 64.06 2.91
CA ILE A 176 -30.20 64.84 2.20
C ILE A 176 -30.19 64.44 0.72
N SER A 177 -30.48 65.37 -0.17
CA SER A 177 -30.65 65.05 -1.59
C SER A 177 -30.15 66.12 -2.53
N THR A 178 -29.75 65.73 -3.74
CA THR A 178 -29.33 66.65 -4.81
C THR A 178 -28.22 67.60 -4.39
N ASN A 179 -27.22 67.06 -3.67
CA ASN A 179 -25.97 67.74 -3.39
C ASN A 179 -24.80 67.05 -4.12
N PHE A 180 -23.60 67.63 -4.12
CA PHE A 180 -22.41 66.89 -4.53
C PHE A 180 -22.16 65.75 -3.52
N ASP A 181 -21.80 66.09 -2.29
CA ASP A 181 -21.80 65.12 -1.19
C ASP A 181 -23.04 65.28 -0.32
N GLY A 182 -23.65 64.17 0.11
CA GLY A 182 -24.69 64.24 1.13
C GLY A 182 -24.09 64.69 2.47
N ILE A 183 -23.18 63.87 3.01
CA ILE A 183 -22.39 64.18 4.20
C ILE A 183 -20.91 64.00 3.84
N PHE A 184 -20.11 65.05 4.06
CA PHE A 184 -18.66 65.05 3.86
C PHE A 184 -17.93 65.25 5.18
N LEU A 185 -17.02 64.35 5.54
CA LEU A 185 -16.13 64.47 6.71
C LEU A 185 -14.69 64.57 6.23
N ALA A 186 -13.98 65.63 6.61
CA ALA A 186 -12.56 65.77 6.27
C ALA A 186 -11.71 66.09 7.51
N ASN A 187 -10.76 65.20 7.82
CA ASN A 187 -9.88 65.29 8.97
C ASN A 187 -10.61 65.32 10.34
N THR A 188 -11.80 64.72 10.42
CA THR A 188 -12.62 64.70 11.66
C THR A 188 -12.84 63.27 12.14
N ASN A 189 -12.83 63.06 13.45
CA ASN A 189 -12.85 61.70 14.01
C ASN A 189 -13.99 61.51 15.01
N ASN A 190 -14.29 60.25 15.34
CA ASN A 190 -15.23 59.89 16.41
C ASN A 190 -16.66 60.42 16.21
N ASN A 191 -17.09 60.64 14.97
CA ASN A 191 -18.43 61.12 14.65
C ASN A 191 -19.42 59.96 14.51
N THR A 192 -20.71 60.27 14.67
CA THR A 192 -21.82 59.34 14.46
C THR A 192 -22.71 59.82 13.32
N ILE A 193 -22.88 58.99 12.29
CA ILE A 193 -23.80 59.21 11.17
C ILE A 193 -24.88 58.12 11.25
N LEU A 194 -26.10 58.50 11.66
CA LEU A 194 -27.14 57.55 12.07
C LEU A 194 -28.50 57.80 11.39
N GLY A 195 -29.05 56.80 10.70
CA GLY A 195 -30.46 56.84 10.29
C GLY A 195 -30.79 57.91 9.26
N ASN A 196 -29.82 58.40 8.49
CA ASN A 196 -30.03 59.42 7.46
C ASN A 196 -30.48 58.78 6.14
N THR A 197 -31.24 59.53 5.34
CA THR A 197 -31.61 59.16 3.97
C THR A 197 -30.85 60.10 3.01
N LEU A 198 -29.93 59.56 2.22
CA LEU A 198 -29.04 60.30 1.33
C LEU A 198 -29.24 59.83 -0.12
N THR A 199 -30.05 60.54 -0.90
CA THR A 199 -30.45 60.09 -2.25
C THR A 199 -30.28 61.14 -3.32
N GLY A 200 -29.80 60.75 -4.51
CA GLY A 200 -29.62 61.66 -5.65
C GLY A 200 -28.49 62.67 -5.44
N ASN A 201 -27.52 62.36 -4.56
CA ASN A 201 -26.27 63.12 -4.45
C ASN A 201 -25.22 62.52 -5.41
N TYR A 202 -24.06 63.16 -5.59
CA TYR A 202 -22.94 62.51 -6.27
C TYR A 202 -22.36 61.39 -5.40
N CYS A 203 -21.94 61.70 -4.17
CA CYS A 203 -21.65 60.70 -3.13
C CYS A 203 -22.66 60.83 -1.98
N GLY A 204 -23.11 59.71 -1.42
CA GLY A 204 -23.98 59.71 -0.25
C GLY A 204 -23.25 60.22 1.00
N ILE A 205 -22.30 59.41 1.49
CA ILE A 205 -21.45 59.71 2.65
C ILE A 205 -19.99 59.58 2.22
N CYS A 206 -19.20 60.65 2.36
CA CYS A 206 -17.79 60.68 1.97
C CYS A 206 -16.91 61.05 3.18
N LEU A 207 -15.88 60.24 3.45
CA LEU A 207 -14.90 60.42 4.52
C LEU A 207 -13.50 60.57 3.92
N GLU A 208 -12.80 61.65 4.25
CA GLU A 208 -11.40 61.88 3.90
C GLU A 208 -10.56 62.04 5.17
N SER A 209 -9.54 61.19 5.34
CA SER A 209 -8.64 61.22 6.51
C SER A 209 -9.38 61.24 7.86
N SER A 210 -10.51 60.56 7.95
CA SER A 210 -11.48 60.66 9.04
C SER A 210 -11.68 59.30 9.71
N ASN A 211 -11.13 59.13 10.90
CA ASN A 211 -11.00 57.83 11.57
C ASN A 211 -12.00 57.65 12.72
N ASN A 212 -12.21 56.41 13.15
CA ASN A 212 -12.99 56.07 14.34
C ASN A 212 -14.46 56.55 14.28
N ASN A 213 -15.05 56.68 13.09
CA ASN A 213 -16.43 57.10 12.92
C ASN A 213 -17.39 55.90 12.91
N THR A 214 -18.64 56.13 13.33
CA THR A 214 -19.72 55.15 13.29
C THR A 214 -20.77 55.56 12.26
N ILE A 215 -20.92 54.78 11.19
CA ILE A 215 -21.88 54.98 10.11
C ILE A 215 -22.90 53.84 10.17
N THR A 216 -24.12 54.11 10.65
CA THR A 216 -25.10 53.05 10.89
C THR A 216 -26.55 53.37 10.55
N GLY A 217 -27.27 52.40 10.00
CA GLY A 217 -28.71 52.53 9.73
C GLY A 217 -29.06 53.56 8.66
N ASN A 218 -28.10 53.98 7.82
CA ASN A 218 -28.34 55.00 6.80
C ASN A 218 -28.83 54.36 5.49
N THR A 219 -29.59 55.12 4.72
CA THR A 219 -30.06 54.78 3.36
C THR A 219 -29.38 55.71 2.36
N ALA A 220 -28.24 55.30 1.82
CA ALA A 220 -27.42 56.03 0.85
C ALA A 220 -27.61 55.47 -0.58
N ASN A 221 -28.82 55.63 -1.11
CA ASN A 221 -29.23 54.98 -2.37
C ASN A 221 -29.31 55.97 -3.54
N ASN A 222 -29.23 55.46 -4.77
CA ASN A 222 -29.43 56.26 -5.99
C ASN A 222 -28.51 57.49 -6.05
N ASN A 223 -27.23 57.33 -5.67
CA ASN A 223 -26.21 58.37 -5.81
C ASN A 223 -25.39 58.14 -7.10
N GLY A 224 -24.80 59.22 -7.61
CA GLY A 224 -24.13 59.24 -8.92
C GLY A 224 -22.83 58.43 -8.97
N GLU A 225 -22.16 58.28 -7.84
CA GLU A 225 -20.88 57.57 -7.69
C GLU A 225 -20.99 56.53 -6.58
N SER A 226 -20.72 56.93 -5.33
CA SER A 226 -20.69 56.02 -4.17
C SER A 226 -21.87 56.22 -3.22
N GLY A 227 -22.37 55.13 -2.64
CA GLY A 227 -23.24 55.22 -1.47
C GLY A 227 -22.46 55.70 -0.24
N ILE A 228 -21.37 54.99 0.08
CA ILE A 228 -20.45 55.31 1.18
C ILE A 228 -19.01 55.19 0.67
N HIS A 229 -18.21 56.25 0.79
CA HIS A 229 -16.82 56.28 0.37
C HIS A 229 -15.90 56.69 1.53
N LEU A 230 -14.84 55.91 1.75
CA LEU A 230 -13.78 56.16 2.72
C LEU A 230 -12.45 56.30 1.98
N GLN A 231 -11.79 57.44 2.13
CA GLN A 231 -10.46 57.72 1.61
C GLN A 231 -9.51 58.01 2.77
N ASN A 232 -8.40 57.27 2.88
CA ASN A 232 -7.41 57.40 3.97
C ASN A 232 -8.05 57.35 5.38
N SER A 233 -9.13 56.60 5.55
CA SER A 233 -10.02 56.67 6.72
C SER A 233 -10.09 55.32 7.42
N ASN A 234 -9.44 55.24 8.58
CA ASN A 234 -9.20 54.00 9.31
C ASN A 234 -10.13 53.81 10.51
N ASP A 235 -10.21 52.57 11.00
CA ASP A 235 -10.87 52.22 12.26
C ASP A 235 -12.37 52.62 12.33
N ASN A 236 -13.06 52.69 11.18
CA ASN A 236 -14.47 53.06 11.12
C ASN A 236 -15.39 51.82 11.23
N GLU A 237 -16.56 52.02 11.84
CA GLU A 237 -17.63 51.01 11.91
C GLU A 237 -18.78 51.41 10.96
N ILE A 238 -18.98 50.60 9.91
CA ILE A 238 -20.01 50.77 8.89
C ILE A 238 -20.98 49.60 9.02
N SER A 239 -22.17 49.82 9.60
CA SER A 239 -23.08 48.72 9.89
C SER A 239 -24.57 48.99 9.69
N GLY A 240 -25.28 48.03 9.09
CA GLY A 240 -26.74 48.12 8.91
C GLY A 240 -27.17 49.23 7.95
N ASN A 241 -26.34 49.62 6.99
CA ASN A 241 -26.66 50.63 5.99
C ASN A 241 -27.19 49.99 4.70
N ASP A 242 -28.12 50.68 4.03
CA ASP A 242 -28.52 50.40 2.65
C ASP A 242 -27.74 51.35 1.73
N ALA A 243 -26.93 50.80 0.82
CA ALA A 243 -26.20 51.52 -0.23
C ALA A 243 -26.53 50.87 -1.58
N ILE A 244 -27.70 51.20 -2.13
CA ILE A 244 -28.32 50.51 -3.27
C ILE A 244 -28.45 51.43 -4.48
N GLU A 245 -28.28 50.89 -5.70
CA GLU A 245 -28.46 51.63 -6.97
C GLU A 245 -27.51 52.83 -7.13
N ASN A 246 -26.25 52.68 -6.70
CA ASN A 246 -25.18 53.68 -6.88
C ASN A 246 -24.28 53.29 -8.06
N TRP A 247 -24.01 54.24 -8.96
CA TRP A 247 -23.55 53.96 -10.33
C TRP A 247 -22.07 54.25 -10.61
N GLY A 248 -21.23 54.43 -9.59
CA GLY A 248 -19.78 54.51 -9.76
C GLY A 248 -19.24 53.23 -10.43
N TRP A 249 -18.42 53.38 -11.47
CA TRP A 249 -17.86 52.26 -12.24
C TRP A 249 -16.97 51.37 -11.38
N ASP A 250 -16.12 51.99 -10.56
CA ASP A 250 -15.15 51.38 -9.66
C ASP A 250 -15.53 51.55 -8.18
N SER A 251 -16.33 52.53 -7.79
CA SER A 251 -16.60 52.82 -6.37
C SER A 251 -17.96 52.27 -5.86
N GLY A 252 -19.05 52.48 -6.60
CA GLY A 252 -20.33 51.77 -6.43
C GLY A 252 -21.00 51.88 -5.05
N GLY A 253 -21.20 50.76 -4.35
CA GLY A 253 -21.96 50.71 -3.10
C GLY A 253 -21.19 51.28 -1.90
N ILE A 254 -20.17 50.54 -1.45
CA ILE A 254 -19.27 50.92 -0.36
C ILE A 254 -17.83 50.82 -0.87
N PHE A 255 -17.11 51.94 -0.90
CA PHE A 255 -15.74 52.03 -1.42
C PHE A 255 -14.74 52.45 -0.35
N LEU A 256 -13.61 51.75 -0.28
CA LEU A 256 -12.48 52.03 0.59
C LEU A 256 -11.22 52.25 -0.26
N GLU A 257 -10.69 53.46 -0.20
CA GLU A 257 -9.41 53.86 -0.80
C GLU A 257 -8.38 54.13 0.31
N ASP A 258 -7.23 53.45 0.31
CA ASP A 258 -6.17 53.62 1.33
C ASP A 258 -6.69 53.54 2.78
N SER A 259 -7.68 52.68 3.04
CA SER A 259 -8.47 52.68 4.28
C SER A 259 -8.39 51.34 4.99
N HIS A 260 -7.91 51.35 6.23
CA HIS A 260 -7.50 50.14 6.94
C HIS A 260 -8.26 49.93 8.26
N ASN A 261 -8.28 48.68 8.73
CA ASN A 261 -8.88 48.31 10.02
C ASN A 261 -10.36 48.71 10.17
N ASN A 262 -11.11 48.83 9.06
CA ASN A 262 -12.53 49.16 9.10
C ASN A 262 -13.38 47.89 9.26
N ARG A 263 -14.55 48.05 9.87
CA ARG A 263 -15.53 46.99 10.09
C ARG A 263 -16.82 47.29 9.31
N ILE A 264 -17.04 46.55 8.23
CA ILE A 264 -18.18 46.67 7.32
C ILE A 264 -19.11 45.48 7.54
N THR A 265 -20.17 45.66 8.34
CA THR A 265 -21.02 44.53 8.74
C THR A 265 -22.52 44.72 8.63
N GLY A 266 -23.23 43.73 8.08
CA GLY A 266 -24.69 43.75 8.01
C GLY A 266 -25.25 44.82 7.08
N ASN A 267 -24.47 45.30 6.10
CA ASN A 267 -24.92 46.30 5.14
C ASN A 267 -25.54 45.62 3.91
N ASN A 268 -26.36 46.37 3.17
CA ASN A 268 -26.93 45.98 1.90
C ASN A 268 -26.33 46.84 0.78
N ALA A 269 -25.39 46.27 0.03
CA ALA A 269 -24.69 46.93 -1.08
C ALA A 269 -25.10 46.28 -2.41
N SER A 270 -26.38 46.38 -2.74
CA SER A 270 -26.99 45.70 -3.89
C SER A 270 -27.26 46.64 -5.08
N SER A 271 -27.28 46.09 -6.29
CA SER A 271 -27.64 46.83 -7.53
C SER A 271 -26.79 48.06 -7.83
N ASN A 272 -25.52 48.06 -7.41
CA ASN A 272 -24.54 49.09 -7.71
C ASN A 272 -23.65 48.69 -8.90
N GLY A 273 -22.66 49.52 -9.25
CA GLY A 273 -21.51 49.12 -10.08
C GLY A 273 -20.77 47.93 -9.45
N PRO A 274 -19.79 48.18 -8.56
CA PRO A 274 -19.34 47.20 -7.57
C PRO A 274 -20.16 47.28 -6.27
N GLY A 275 -20.33 46.16 -5.57
CA GLY A 275 -21.01 46.16 -4.27
C GLY A 275 -20.17 46.76 -3.16
N ILE A 276 -19.07 46.08 -2.80
CA ILE A 276 -18.08 46.53 -1.82
C ILE A 276 -16.70 46.45 -2.47
N HIS A 277 -15.94 47.54 -2.46
CA HIS A 277 -14.64 47.62 -3.11
C HIS A 277 -13.54 48.20 -2.20
N LEU A 278 -12.38 47.55 -2.19
CA LEU A 278 -11.17 47.90 -1.44
C LEU A 278 -9.98 48.09 -2.41
N ASP A 279 -9.33 49.27 -2.36
CA ASP A 279 -8.21 49.63 -3.25
C ASP A 279 -7.20 50.56 -2.56
N PRO A 280 -5.90 50.23 -2.60
CA PRO A 280 -5.33 49.31 -1.60
C PRO A 280 -5.92 49.52 -0.19
N SER A 281 -6.45 48.48 0.44
CA SER A 281 -7.04 48.59 1.78
C SER A 281 -6.86 47.31 2.59
N THR A 282 -6.14 47.37 3.71
CA THR A 282 -5.69 46.20 4.50
C THR A 282 -6.39 46.06 5.86
N TYR A 283 -6.39 44.84 6.42
CA TYR A 283 -6.91 44.54 7.76
C TYR A 283 -8.38 44.90 8.00
N ASN A 284 -9.19 45.01 6.94
CA ASN A 284 -10.61 45.28 7.04
C ASN A 284 -11.41 43.99 7.28
N LYS A 285 -12.52 44.12 7.99
CA LYS A 285 -13.49 43.04 8.22
C LYS A 285 -14.80 43.33 7.50
N ILE A 286 -15.12 42.50 6.51
CA ILE A 286 -16.34 42.54 5.70
C ILE A 286 -17.18 41.32 6.08
N ALA A 287 -18.24 41.51 6.87
CA ALA A 287 -19.03 40.37 7.35
C ALA A 287 -20.54 40.54 7.32
N ASP A 288 -21.26 39.45 7.03
CA ASP A 288 -22.72 39.39 7.05
C ASP A 288 -23.42 40.42 6.15
N ASN A 289 -22.75 40.89 5.07
CA ASN A 289 -23.33 41.84 4.13
C ASN A 289 -24.17 41.14 3.06
N ILE A 290 -25.19 41.83 2.56
CA ILE A 290 -26.00 41.41 1.41
C ILE A 290 -25.51 42.19 0.19
N VAL A 291 -24.98 41.48 -0.80
CA VAL A 291 -24.34 42.05 -1.98
C VAL A 291 -24.94 41.37 -3.20
N THR A 292 -26.03 41.90 -3.73
CA THR A 292 -26.82 41.22 -4.77
C THR A 292 -27.04 42.08 -6.01
N GLY A 293 -26.94 41.46 -7.20
CA GLY A 293 -27.36 42.13 -8.43
C GLY A 293 -26.47 43.30 -8.86
N ASN A 294 -25.21 43.35 -8.41
CA ASN A 294 -24.27 44.39 -8.82
C ASN A 294 -23.76 44.12 -10.24
N TYR A 295 -23.49 45.21 -10.97
CA TYR A 295 -23.22 45.16 -12.40
C TYR A 295 -21.87 44.52 -12.73
N TYR A 296 -20.85 44.82 -11.91
CA TYR A 296 -19.51 44.24 -11.93
C TYR A 296 -19.33 43.27 -10.76
N HIS A 297 -18.25 43.40 -9.99
CA HIS A 297 -17.93 42.53 -8.87
C HIS A 297 -18.89 42.73 -7.69
N GLY A 298 -19.20 41.64 -6.97
CA GLY A 298 -19.91 41.76 -5.70
C GLY A 298 -19.01 42.39 -4.64
N ILE A 299 -17.98 41.65 -4.23
CA ILE A 299 -16.93 42.14 -3.32
C ILE A 299 -15.60 42.11 -4.08
N TRP A 300 -14.87 43.21 -4.07
CA TRP A 300 -13.62 43.37 -4.81
C TRP A 300 -12.50 43.88 -3.90
N LEU A 301 -11.40 43.13 -3.84
CA LEU A 301 -10.16 43.50 -3.15
C LEU A 301 -9.08 43.59 -4.22
N GLN A 302 -8.44 44.75 -4.40
CA GLN A 302 -7.36 44.90 -5.38
C GLN A 302 -6.12 45.61 -4.82
N ASN A 303 -5.04 45.55 -5.60
CA ASN A 303 -3.82 46.34 -5.41
C ASN A 303 -3.17 46.18 -4.02
N SER A 304 -2.84 44.97 -3.59
CA SER A 304 -2.26 44.72 -2.25
C SER A 304 -3.22 45.05 -1.10
N SER A 305 -4.51 44.78 -1.29
CA SER A 305 -5.51 44.74 -0.22
C SER A 305 -5.35 43.45 0.59
N ASP A 306 -4.25 43.38 1.34
CA ASP A 306 -3.83 42.20 2.09
C ASP A 306 -4.47 42.10 3.49
N TYR A 307 -4.47 40.89 4.05
CA TYR A 307 -4.89 40.62 5.44
C TYR A 307 -6.34 41.00 5.77
N ASN A 308 -7.24 41.01 4.78
CA ASN A 308 -8.67 41.28 5.00
C ASN A 308 -9.43 39.99 5.33
N GLN A 309 -10.53 40.15 6.08
CA GLN A 309 -11.46 39.08 6.44
C GLN A 309 -12.80 39.31 5.74
N VAL A 310 -13.16 38.44 4.80
CA VAL A 310 -14.44 38.42 4.10
C VAL A 310 -15.22 37.21 4.61
N THR A 311 -16.17 37.42 5.52
CA THR A 311 -16.83 36.31 6.25
C THR A 311 -18.35 36.34 6.22
N GLY A 312 -19.01 35.23 5.88
CA GLY A 312 -20.46 35.11 6.06
C GLY A 312 -21.30 36.01 5.15
N ASN A 313 -20.73 36.57 4.07
CA ASN A 313 -21.44 37.48 3.18
C ASN A 313 -22.35 36.70 2.21
N THR A 314 -23.49 37.28 1.87
CA THR A 314 -24.41 36.76 0.85
C THR A 314 -24.21 37.54 -0.45
N VAL A 315 -23.49 36.94 -1.38
CA VAL A 315 -23.02 37.52 -2.65
C VAL A 315 -23.71 36.80 -3.81
N LEU A 316 -24.84 37.34 -4.29
CA LEU A 316 -25.72 36.63 -5.25
C LEU A 316 -25.94 37.42 -6.54
N ARG A 317 -25.95 36.74 -7.70
CA ARG A 317 -26.36 37.36 -8.98
C ARG A 317 -25.59 38.63 -9.34
N ASN A 318 -24.32 38.71 -8.93
CA ASN A 318 -23.42 39.78 -9.35
C ASN A 318 -22.76 39.43 -10.69
N ALA A 319 -21.91 40.33 -11.20
CA ALA A 319 -21.30 40.22 -12.51
C ALA A 319 -22.34 40.09 -13.63
N ILE A 320 -23.29 41.02 -13.64
CA ILE A 320 -24.36 41.05 -14.63
C ILE A 320 -23.77 41.24 -16.04
N GLU A 321 -22.72 42.05 -16.23
CA GLU A 321 -22.11 42.21 -17.56
C GLU A 321 -20.77 41.45 -17.67
N CYS A 322 -19.85 41.70 -16.74
CA CYS A 322 -18.56 41.04 -16.61
C CYS A 322 -18.09 41.13 -15.14
N GLY A 323 -17.36 40.12 -14.65
CA GLY A 323 -16.79 40.14 -13.29
C GLY A 323 -17.03 38.86 -12.50
N TYR A 324 -16.89 38.96 -11.18
CA TYR A 324 -16.92 37.82 -10.25
C TYR A 324 -17.80 38.10 -9.03
N GLY A 325 -18.19 37.06 -8.29
CA GLY A 325 -18.93 37.23 -7.04
C GLY A 325 -18.05 37.91 -6.00
N ILE A 326 -16.99 37.21 -5.58
CA ILE A 326 -15.89 37.74 -4.78
C ILE A 326 -14.62 37.72 -5.64
N TYR A 327 -13.94 38.84 -5.74
CA TYR A 327 -12.73 39.01 -6.54
C TYR A 327 -11.58 39.50 -5.68
N VAL A 328 -10.49 38.74 -5.66
CA VAL A 328 -9.25 39.10 -4.96
C VAL A 328 -8.15 39.20 -6.01
N GLN A 329 -7.73 40.42 -6.30
CA GLN A 329 -6.80 40.73 -7.38
C GLN A 329 -5.49 41.24 -6.79
N SER A 330 -4.38 40.56 -7.09
CA SER A 330 -3.03 40.95 -6.68
C SER A 330 -2.93 41.30 -5.18
N SER A 331 -3.55 40.46 -4.33
CA SER A 331 -3.73 40.72 -2.89
C SER A 331 -3.59 39.42 -2.08
N SER A 332 -2.74 39.43 -1.06
CA SER A 332 -2.29 38.25 -0.32
C SER A 332 -2.90 38.13 1.09
N HIS A 333 -2.79 36.94 1.68
CA HIS A 333 -3.15 36.69 3.08
C HIS A 333 -4.60 37.04 3.46
N ASN A 334 -5.52 37.00 2.49
CA ASN A 334 -6.94 37.27 2.75
C ASN A 334 -7.67 36.00 3.20
N GLU A 335 -8.62 36.15 4.13
CA GLU A 335 -9.50 35.09 4.62
C GLU A 335 -10.89 35.24 4.01
N ILE A 336 -11.20 34.40 3.03
CA ILE A 336 -12.52 34.32 2.37
C ILE A 336 -13.25 33.10 2.93
N VAL A 337 -14.10 33.31 3.95
CA VAL A 337 -14.63 32.22 4.77
C VAL A 337 -16.16 32.26 4.91
N GLU A 338 -16.84 31.13 4.81
CA GLU A 338 -18.30 31.02 5.08
C GLU A 338 -19.19 31.91 4.17
N ASN A 339 -18.70 32.39 3.04
CA ASN A 339 -19.48 33.23 2.13
C ASN A 339 -20.35 32.38 1.20
N THR A 340 -21.50 32.92 0.77
CA THR A 340 -22.28 32.37 -0.34
C THR A 340 -22.06 33.24 -1.56
N ALA A 341 -21.30 32.75 -2.55
CA ALA A 341 -20.94 33.45 -3.79
C ALA A 341 -21.50 32.70 -5.01
N SER A 342 -22.79 32.91 -5.28
CA SER A 342 -23.60 32.05 -6.15
C SER A 342 -24.39 32.80 -7.20
N GLU A 343 -24.77 32.08 -8.27
CA GLU A 343 -25.55 32.62 -9.38
C GLU A 343 -24.86 33.79 -10.11
N THR A 344 -23.53 33.83 -10.10
CA THR A 344 -22.70 34.87 -10.73
C THR A 344 -22.62 34.70 -12.25
N GLY A 345 -22.48 35.80 -13.00
CA GLY A 345 -22.17 35.76 -14.43
C GLY A 345 -23.36 35.40 -15.32
N MET A 346 -24.58 35.80 -14.95
CA MET A 346 -25.82 35.34 -15.59
C MET A 346 -25.97 35.68 -17.09
N TYR A 347 -25.08 36.49 -17.68
CA TYR A 347 -25.12 36.83 -19.11
C TYR A 347 -24.19 35.93 -19.96
N PRO A 348 -24.69 35.44 -21.11
CA PRO A 348 -23.92 34.62 -22.04
C PRO A 348 -22.59 35.25 -22.45
N GLY A 349 -21.49 34.59 -22.11
CA GLY A 349 -20.12 35.01 -22.44
C GLY A 349 -19.39 35.78 -21.35
N SER A 350 -20.02 36.03 -20.19
CA SER A 350 -19.35 36.73 -19.06
C SER A 350 -18.38 35.85 -18.27
N GLY A 351 -18.62 34.53 -18.19
CA GLY A 351 -17.70 33.55 -17.60
C GLY A 351 -17.38 33.75 -16.11
N GLY A 352 -18.16 34.54 -15.38
CA GLY A 352 -17.84 34.96 -14.01
C GLY A 352 -17.90 33.83 -12.98
N SER A 353 -16.75 33.51 -12.37
CA SER A 353 -16.65 32.58 -11.24
C SER A 353 -17.31 33.14 -9.97
N GLY A 354 -17.75 32.24 -9.08
CA GLY A 354 -18.27 32.62 -7.76
C GLY A 354 -17.21 33.36 -6.94
N ILE A 355 -16.02 32.76 -6.83
CA ILE A 355 -14.85 33.35 -6.18
C ILE A 355 -13.68 33.27 -7.17
N CYS A 356 -13.00 34.39 -7.42
CA CYS A 356 -11.78 34.42 -8.22
C CYS A 356 -10.65 35.09 -7.42
N VAL A 357 -9.46 34.47 -7.46
CA VAL A 357 -8.21 35.00 -6.91
C VAL A 357 -7.18 34.98 -8.03
N GLU A 358 -6.61 36.14 -8.37
CA GLU A 358 -5.65 36.22 -9.48
C GLU A 358 -4.59 37.30 -9.35
N VAL A 359 -3.48 37.10 -10.07
CA VAL A 359 -2.43 38.10 -10.31
C VAL A 359 -2.56 38.68 -11.73
N GLU A 360 -2.76 40.00 -11.86
CA GLU A 360 -2.82 40.71 -13.16
C GLU A 360 -1.55 41.54 -13.51
N GLU A 361 -0.66 41.84 -12.55
CA GLU A 361 0.54 42.66 -12.78
C GLU A 361 1.83 42.05 -12.18
N VAL A 362 2.97 42.78 -12.19
CA VAL A 362 4.26 42.37 -11.56
C VAL A 362 4.17 42.30 -10.01
N LEU A 363 2.97 42.36 -9.46
CA LEU A 363 2.70 42.24 -8.04
C LEU A 363 2.62 40.76 -7.66
N LEU A 364 2.96 40.43 -6.41
CA LEU A 364 2.89 39.07 -5.89
C LEU A 364 1.58 38.91 -5.13
N SER A 365 0.85 37.84 -5.40
CA SER A 365 -0.30 37.39 -4.61
C SER A 365 -0.10 35.93 -4.20
N SER A 366 -0.40 35.63 -2.94
CA SER A 366 -0.24 34.28 -2.38
C SER A 366 -0.91 34.17 -1.01
N HIS A 367 -0.96 32.95 -0.46
CA HIS A 367 -1.38 32.70 0.93
C HIS A 367 -2.83 33.12 1.23
N ASN A 368 -3.69 33.16 0.21
CA ASN A 368 -5.12 33.39 0.40
C ASN A 368 -5.79 32.11 0.89
N ASN A 369 -6.69 32.24 1.86
CA ASN A 369 -7.46 31.13 2.42
C ASN A 369 -8.93 31.25 2.00
N ILE A 370 -9.38 30.32 1.17
CA ILE A 370 -10.74 30.20 0.67
C ILE A 370 -11.35 28.96 1.30
N SER A 371 -12.14 29.11 2.36
CA SER A 371 -12.69 27.95 3.06
C SER A 371 -14.14 28.05 3.50
N ASN A 372 -14.84 26.92 3.53
CA ASN A 372 -16.25 26.82 3.96
C ASN A 372 -17.22 27.70 3.15
N ASN A 373 -16.87 28.09 1.92
CA ASN A 373 -17.74 28.89 1.08
C ASN A 373 -18.70 28.03 0.27
N ASN A 374 -19.83 28.62 -0.12
CA ASN A 374 -20.77 28.06 -1.07
C ASN A 374 -20.70 28.86 -2.38
N ALA A 375 -19.99 28.32 -3.37
CA ALA A 375 -19.76 28.92 -4.69
C ALA A 375 -20.44 28.09 -5.79
N THR A 376 -21.77 28.04 -5.75
CA THR A 376 -22.60 27.17 -6.61
C THR A 376 -23.41 27.93 -7.65
N ASN A 377 -23.79 27.25 -8.74
CA ASN A 377 -24.68 27.78 -9.79
C ASN A 377 -24.12 28.99 -10.54
N ASN A 378 -22.81 29.13 -10.61
CA ASN A 378 -22.14 30.19 -11.35
C ASN A 378 -22.00 29.81 -12.83
N PHE A 379 -21.92 30.82 -13.69
CA PHE A 379 -21.75 30.64 -15.13
C PHE A 379 -20.30 30.33 -15.52
N GLY A 380 -19.33 30.82 -14.75
CA GLY A 380 -17.95 30.36 -14.76
C GLY A 380 -17.74 29.19 -13.81
N ASP A 381 -16.54 29.12 -13.23
CA ASP A 381 -16.22 28.12 -12.22
C ASP A 381 -16.86 28.46 -10.86
N GLY A 382 -16.86 27.51 -9.93
CA GLY A 382 -17.15 27.83 -8.54
C GLY A 382 -16.06 28.72 -7.95
N ILE A 383 -14.82 28.24 -7.97
CA ILE A 383 -13.63 28.92 -7.43
C ILE A 383 -12.50 28.84 -8.46
N THR A 384 -11.84 29.97 -8.72
CA THR A 384 -10.71 30.04 -9.66
C THR A 384 -9.49 30.68 -9.00
N LEU A 385 -8.32 30.07 -9.18
CA LEU A 385 -6.99 30.59 -8.84
C LEU A 385 -6.18 30.77 -10.13
N ILE A 386 -5.62 31.96 -10.36
CA ILE A 386 -4.83 32.28 -11.57
C ILE A 386 -3.50 32.90 -11.18
N ASN A 387 -2.40 32.19 -11.45
CA ASN A 387 -1.04 32.54 -11.03
C ASN A 387 -0.95 32.83 -9.52
N GLU A 388 -1.71 32.09 -8.72
CA GLU A 388 -1.77 32.23 -7.27
C GLU A 388 -1.05 31.06 -6.61
N ASP A 389 -0.13 31.39 -5.70
CA ASP A 389 0.70 30.38 -5.04
C ASP A 389 0.39 30.27 -3.55
N ASN A 390 0.71 29.11 -2.96
CA ASN A 390 0.63 28.90 -1.50
C ASN A 390 -0.76 29.17 -0.90
N CYS A 391 -1.83 29.05 -1.67
CA CYS A 391 -3.20 29.26 -1.23
C CYS A 391 -3.84 27.97 -0.69
N THR A 392 -4.84 28.13 0.16
CA THR A 392 -5.67 27.04 0.69
C THR A 392 -7.09 27.17 0.16
N VAL A 393 -7.60 26.14 -0.51
CA VAL A 393 -8.99 26.01 -0.94
C VAL A 393 -9.60 24.81 -0.24
N ALA A 394 -10.31 25.02 0.86
CA ALA A 394 -10.73 23.92 1.74
C ALA A 394 -12.20 23.93 2.16
N ASN A 395 -12.85 22.76 2.18
CA ASN A 395 -14.22 22.58 2.68
C ASN A 395 -15.27 23.46 1.96
N ASN A 396 -15.03 23.83 0.70
CA ASN A 396 -15.98 24.63 -0.07
C ASN A 396 -16.98 23.72 -0.80
N ASN A 397 -18.18 24.24 -1.03
CA ASN A 397 -19.12 23.67 -2.00
C ASN A 397 -19.04 24.48 -3.30
N ALA A 398 -18.45 23.89 -4.33
CA ALA A 398 -18.28 24.44 -5.66
C ALA A 398 -19.03 23.60 -6.71
N SER A 399 -20.28 23.25 -6.40
CA SER A 399 -21.12 22.37 -7.23
C SER A 399 -22.05 23.12 -8.19
N SER A 400 -22.54 22.42 -9.21
CA SER A 400 -23.56 22.89 -10.16
C SER A 400 -23.18 24.16 -10.92
N ASN A 401 -21.89 24.40 -11.13
CA ASN A 401 -21.40 25.50 -11.96
C ASN A 401 -21.36 25.08 -13.43
N TRP A 402 -21.40 26.04 -14.34
CA TRP A 402 -21.29 25.73 -15.77
C TRP A 402 -19.83 25.52 -16.19
N GLY A 403 -18.88 26.19 -15.56
CA GLY A 403 -17.46 25.83 -15.61
C GLY A 403 -17.13 24.66 -14.68
N SER A 404 -15.86 24.53 -14.31
CA SER A 404 -15.40 23.55 -13.33
C SER A 404 -15.84 23.93 -11.91
N GLY A 405 -15.78 22.98 -10.98
CA GLY A 405 -15.98 23.32 -9.57
C GLY A 405 -14.87 24.24 -9.08
N ILE A 406 -13.63 23.75 -9.17
CA ILE A 406 -12.43 24.48 -8.78
C ILE A 406 -11.40 24.42 -9.92
N SER A 407 -10.84 25.56 -10.32
CA SER A 407 -9.78 25.62 -11.33
C SER A 407 -8.53 26.33 -10.81
N LEU A 408 -7.37 25.75 -11.11
CA LEU A 408 -6.05 26.32 -10.89
C LEU A 408 -5.36 26.51 -12.25
N PHE A 409 -4.92 27.73 -12.53
CA PHE A 409 -4.22 28.09 -13.75
C PHE A 409 -2.86 28.70 -13.43
N GLY A 410 -1.75 28.09 -13.89
CA GLY A 410 -0.41 28.61 -13.62
C GLY A 410 -0.06 28.76 -12.14
N SER A 411 -0.69 27.98 -11.26
CA SER A 411 -0.74 28.19 -9.80
C SER A 411 0.03 27.08 -9.08
N PHE A 412 0.91 27.43 -8.14
CA PHE A 412 1.87 26.49 -7.54
C PHE A 412 1.73 26.36 -6.01
N GLU A 413 2.10 25.20 -5.48
CA GLU A 413 2.17 24.97 -4.01
C GLU A 413 0.82 25.20 -3.28
N ASN A 414 -0.32 25.01 -3.96
CA ASN A 414 -1.64 25.19 -3.38
C ASN A 414 -2.18 23.89 -2.78
N SER A 415 -3.05 24.04 -1.78
CA SER A 415 -3.76 22.94 -1.12
C SER A 415 -5.26 23.02 -1.41
N VAL A 416 -5.79 22.09 -2.21
CA VAL A 416 -7.21 21.95 -2.56
C VAL A 416 -7.77 20.73 -1.83
N THR A 417 -8.44 20.94 -0.69
CA THR A 417 -8.79 19.85 0.22
C THR A 417 -10.25 19.80 0.66
N ASP A 418 -10.84 18.62 0.71
CA ASP A 418 -12.18 18.38 1.28
C ASP A 418 -13.32 19.21 0.63
N ASN A 419 -13.19 19.57 -0.65
CA ASN A 419 -14.22 20.34 -1.35
C ASN A 419 -15.26 19.42 -2.02
N ILE A 420 -16.48 19.94 -2.19
CA ILE A 420 -17.57 19.29 -2.93
C ILE A 420 -17.73 19.99 -4.27
N CYS A 421 -17.38 19.31 -5.36
CA CYS A 421 -17.33 19.82 -6.72
C CYS A 421 -18.21 18.95 -7.65
N ASN A 422 -19.50 18.87 -7.33
CA ASN A 422 -20.43 17.95 -7.99
C ASN A 422 -21.25 18.62 -9.08
N ASP A 423 -21.72 17.84 -10.05
CA ASP A 423 -22.71 18.22 -11.06
C ASP A 423 -22.30 19.46 -11.88
N ASN A 424 -21.00 19.69 -12.08
CA ASN A 424 -20.51 20.80 -12.88
C ASN A 424 -20.55 20.47 -14.38
N GLY A 425 -20.80 21.49 -15.21
CA GLY A 425 -20.99 21.34 -16.64
C GLY A 425 -22.34 20.76 -17.07
N ASP A 426 -23.29 20.56 -16.16
CA ASP A 426 -24.62 20.07 -16.53
C ASP A 426 -25.41 21.12 -17.33
N VAL A 427 -25.50 20.88 -18.65
CA VAL A 427 -26.23 21.70 -19.62
C VAL A 427 -27.74 21.39 -19.61
N VAL A 428 -28.23 20.43 -18.81
CA VAL A 428 -29.54 19.82 -19.05
C VAL A 428 -30.41 19.77 -17.79
N GLU A 429 -30.90 20.93 -17.32
CA GLU A 429 -32.30 21.11 -16.88
C GLU A 429 -32.64 22.50 -16.28
N ARG A 430 -31.68 23.35 -15.93
CA ARG A 430 -32.00 24.68 -15.33
C ARG A 430 -32.46 25.75 -16.33
N VAL A 431 -32.28 25.54 -17.63
CA VAL A 431 -32.78 26.44 -18.71
C VAL A 431 -34.19 26.02 -19.19
N GLY A 432 -34.84 25.08 -18.49
CA GLY A 432 -36.23 24.68 -18.73
C GLY A 432 -37.28 25.66 -18.22
N GLY A 433 -37.17 26.97 -18.51
CA GLY A 433 -38.26 27.91 -18.16
C GLY A 433 -38.08 29.39 -18.45
N LEU A 434 -36.86 29.90 -18.60
CA LEU A 434 -36.60 31.32 -18.88
C LEU A 434 -35.38 31.40 -19.80
N TRP A 435 -35.45 32.20 -20.86
CA TRP A 435 -34.37 32.55 -21.81
C TRP A 435 -34.34 31.83 -23.17
N ALA A 436 -35.51 31.45 -23.69
CA ALA A 436 -35.75 31.38 -25.14
C ALA A 436 -36.60 32.57 -25.64
N GLY A 437 -36.37 33.78 -25.08
CA GLY A 437 -37.20 34.97 -25.30
C GLY A 437 -36.39 36.21 -25.68
N SER A 438 -36.30 36.47 -26.99
CA SER A 438 -36.27 37.79 -27.61
C SER A 438 -35.07 38.73 -27.41
N TRP A 439 -33.83 38.32 -27.64
CA TRP A 439 -32.73 39.28 -27.96
C TRP A 439 -31.86 38.80 -29.13
N ALA A 440 -32.50 38.40 -30.23
CA ALA A 440 -31.87 38.39 -31.55
C ALA A 440 -31.97 39.81 -32.14
N GLY A 441 -31.20 40.75 -31.60
CA GLY A 441 -31.22 42.15 -32.01
C GLY A 441 -29.91 42.85 -31.67
N SER A 442 -29.03 42.95 -32.68
CA SER A 442 -27.85 43.82 -32.77
C SER A 442 -26.72 43.66 -31.74
N TRP A 443 -26.03 42.52 -31.77
CA TRP A 443 -24.56 42.50 -31.65
C TRP A 443 -23.99 41.48 -32.64
N ALA A 444 -23.83 41.94 -33.89
CA ALA A 444 -23.01 41.25 -34.88
C ALA A 444 -21.55 41.63 -34.60
N GLY A 445 -20.92 40.91 -33.66
CA GLY A 445 -19.53 41.12 -33.24
C GLY A 445 -18.91 39.95 -32.50
N VAL A 446 -19.70 39.05 -31.90
CA VAL A 446 -19.19 37.85 -31.22
C VAL A 446 -19.45 36.61 -32.08
N THR A 447 -18.66 36.46 -33.14
CA THR A 447 -18.52 35.17 -33.84
C THR A 447 -17.10 34.65 -33.63
N SER A 448 -16.79 34.26 -32.39
CA SER A 448 -15.63 33.44 -32.01
C SER A 448 -15.64 33.24 -30.49
N ALA A 449 -15.52 31.98 -30.04
CA ALA A 449 -15.20 31.55 -28.68
C ALA A 449 -16.27 31.75 -27.58
N ILE A 450 -17.23 30.83 -27.50
CA ILE A 450 -17.37 30.13 -26.22
C ILE A 450 -16.53 28.88 -26.44
N MET A 451 -15.25 28.89 -26.03
CA MET A 451 -14.54 27.62 -25.89
C MET A 451 -15.37 26.76 -24.92
N PRO A 452 -15.53 25.45 -25.13
CA PRO A 452 -16.00 24.60 -24.03
C PRO A 452 -15.03 24.86 -22.88
N GLN A 453 -15.50 25.52 -21.81
CA GLN A 453 -14.70 25.63 -20.60
C GLN A 453 -14.62 24.22 -20.03
N PRO A 454 -13.44 23.77 -19.58
CA PRO A 454 -13.35 22.50 -18.89
C PRO A 454 -14.34 22.51 -17.73
N ALA A 455 -15.11 21.46 -17.62
CA ALA A 455 -16.20 21.33 -16.66
C ALA A 455 -15.97 20.10 -15.78
N SER A 456 -14.75 20.04 -15.25
CA SER A 456 -14.30 19.02 -14.31
C SER A 456 -14.67 19.39 -12.88
N GLY A 457 -14.66 18.44 -11.96
CA GLY A 457 -14.83 18.78 -10.54
C GLY A 457 -13.68 19.68 -10.04
N VAL A 458 -12.45 19.20 -10.22
CA VAL A 458 -11.23 19.96 -9.97
C VAL A 458 -10.35 19.94 -11.22
N ASN A 459 -9.87 21.09 -11.66
CA ASN A 459 -9.04 21.25 -12.86
C ASN A 459 -7.72 21.98 -12.54
N LEU A 460 -6.60 21.37 -12.92
CA LEU A 460 -5.25 21.96 -12.81
C LEU A 460 -4.68 22.10 -14.22
N LEU A 461 -4.29 23.32 -14.61
CA LEU A 461 -3.63 23.58 -15.90
C LEU A 461 -2.34 24.37 -15.68
N GLY A 462 -1.20 23.84 -16.14
CA GLY A 462 0.12 24.46 -15.95
C GLY A 462 0.47 24.73 -14.49
N SER A 463 -0.04 23.91 -13.57
CA SER A 463 -0.08 24.16 -12.13
C SER A 463 0.66 23.04 -11.38
N ASP A 464 1.93 23.28 -11.04
CA ASP A 464 2.82 22.29 -10.43
C ASP A 464 2.80 22.30 -8.90
N ASN A 465 3.23 21.20 -8.28
CA ASN A 465 3.46 21.09 -6.83
C ASN A 465 2.22 21.33 -5.95
N ASN A 466 1.02 21.07 -6.46
CA ASN A 466 -0.23 21.22 -5.72
C ASN A 466 -0.66 19.91 -5.04
N GLU A 467 -1.36 20.04 -3.91
CA GLU A 467 -2.02 18.94 -3.21
C GLU A 467 -3.53 19.02 -3.43
N VAL A 468 -4.11 18.01 -4.08
CA VAL A 468 -5.54 17.85 -4.29
C VAL A 468 -5.98 16.63 -3.48
N SER A 469 -6.60 16.84 -2.32
CA SER A 469 -6.89 15.75 -1.38
C SER A 469 -8.30 15.73 -0.81
N GLY A 470 -8.92 14.55 -0.71
CA GLY A 470 -10.21 14.39 -0.02
C GLY A 470 -11.41 15.07 -0.71
N ASN A 471 -11.29 15.51 -1.96
CA ASN A 471 -12.37 16.20 -2.66
C ASN A 471 -13.40 15.20 -3.20
N GLU A 472 -14.68 15.59 -3.17
CA GLU A 472 -15.78 14.88 -3.84
C GLU A 472 -16.04 15.56 -5.18
N ALA A 473 -15.90 14.82 -6.28
CA ALA A 473 -16.09 15.28 -7.65
C ALA A 473 -17.01 14.32 -8.40
N LYS A 474 -18.31 14.49 -8.19
CA LYS A 474 -19.34 13.57 -8.67
C LYS A 474 -20.18 14.17 -9.81
N GLY A 475 -20.50 13.39 -10.83
CA GLY A 475 -21.54 13.77 -11.81
C GLY A 475 -21.16 14.92 -12.74
N ASN A 476 -19.86 15.21 -12.88
CA ASN A 476 -19.39 16.30 -13.75
C ASN A 476 -19.43 15.88 -15.23
N SER A 477 -19.59 16.85 -16.13
CA SER A 477 -19.68 16.57 -17.58
C SER A 477 -18.35 16.19 -18.23
N GLU A 478 -17.23 16.38 -17.52
CA GLU A 478 -15.90 15.96 -17.95
C GLU A 478 -15.27 15.00 -16.92
N GLN A 479 -14.10 15.34 -16.38
CA GLN A 479 -13.37 14.52 -15.42
C GLN A 479 -13.79 14.88 -13.98
N GLY A 480 -13.67 13.94 -13.04
CA GLY A 480 -13.75 14.29 -11.63
C GLY A 480 -12.57 15.19 -11.23
N VAL A 481 -11.36 14.76 -11.56
CA VAL A 481 -10.13 15.55 -11.41
C VAL A 481 -9.34 15.52 -12.72
N GLN A 482 -8.99 16.68 -13.25
CA GLN A 482 -8.13 16.83 -14.42
C GLN A 482 -6.84 17.56 -14.07
N VAL A 483 -5.72 17.03 -14.55
CA VAL A 483 -4.39 17.61 -14.40
C VAL A 483 -3.75 17.68 -15.78
N SER A 484 -3.52 18.89 -16.27
CA SER A 484 -3.07 19.18 -17.63
C SER A 484 -1.77 19.97 -17.63
N ASP A 485 -0.76 19.53 -18.37
CA ASP A 485 0.55 20.17 -18.50
C ASP A 485 1.17 20.56 -17.14
N SER A 486 1.02 19.68 -16.15
CA SER A 486 1.37 19.95 -14.75
C SER A 486 2.13 18.79 -14.12
N SER A 487 3.05 19.09 -13.22
CA SER A 487 4.02 18.17 -12.64
C SER A 487 4.08 18.24 -11.10
N ASN A 488 4.57 17.17 -10.47
CA ASN A 488 4.77 17.03 -9.03
C ASN A 488 3.50 17.28 -8.20
N ASN A 489 2.32 17.05 -8.78
CA ASN A 489 1.06 17.17 -8.06
C ASN A 489 0.74 15.89 -7.29
N LYS A 490 0.15 16.06 -6.12
CA LYS A 490 -0.32 14.97 -5.26
C LYS A 490 -1.85 14.94 -5.29
N ILE A 491 -2.40 13.94 -5.96
CA ILE A 491 -3.84 13.70 -6.09
C ILE A 491 -4.18 12.51 -5.20
N THR A 492 -4.69 12.77 -3.99
CA THR A 492 -4.90 11.70 -2.98
C THR A 492 -6.27 11.67 -2.33
N GLU A 493 -6.78 10.50 -2.00
CA GLU A 493 -8.02 10.36 -1.22
C GLU A 493 -9.27 11.02 -1.86
N ASN A 494 -9.25 11.37 -3.14
CA ASN A 494 -10.38 11.99 -3.82
C ASN A 494 -11.42 10.95 -4.24
N THR A 495 -12.68 11.36 -4.27
CA THR A 495 -13.81 10.56 -4.75
C THR A 495 -14.33 11.16 -6.06
N ALA A 496 -13.94 10.56 -7.18
CA ALA A 496 -14.32 10.96 -8.53
C ALA A 496 -15.28 9.93 -9.15
N THR A 497 -16.59 10.15 -9.04
CA THR A 497 -17.59 9.14 -9.44
C THR A 497 -18.68 9.68 -10.35
N GLU A 498 -19.28 8.80 -11.16
CA GLU A 498 -20.41 9.14 -12.04
C GLU A 498 -20.11 10.29 -13.02
N ASN A 499 -18.83 10.59 -13.31
CA ASN A 499 -18.43 11.63 -14.26
C ASN A 499 -18.51 11.13 -15.70
N TRP A 500 -18.77 12.03 -16.64
CA TRP A 500 -19.07 11.65 -18.02
C TRP A 500 -17.84 11.30 -18.86
N ASP A 501 -16.67 11.91 -18.64
CA ASP A 501 -15.48 11.57 -19.42
C ASP A 501 -14.53 10.64 -18.65
N GLY A 502 -14.31 10.87 -17.35
CA GLY A 502 -13.52 9.95 -16.53
C GLY A 502 -13.41 10.36 -15.07
N GLY A 503 -12.81 9.51 -14.26
CA GLY A 503 -12.60 9.80 -12.84
C GLY A 503 -11.46 10.78 -12.63
N ILE A 504 -10.24 10.35 -12.90
CA ILE A 504 -9.02 11.15 -12.77
C ILE A 504 -8.22 11.05 -14.07
N GLN A 505 -7.92 12.19 -14.68
CA GLN A 505 -7.06 12.25 -15.86
C GLN A 505 -5.84 13.12 -15.57
N VAL A 506 -4.69 12.60 -15.97
CA VAL A 506 -3.43 13.34 -16.01
C VAL A 506 -2.92 13.30 -17.43
N MET A 507 -2.65 14.48 -18.01
CA MET A 507 -2.18 14.61 -19.38
C MET A 507 -1.20 15.76 -19.54
N GLY A 508 -0.23 15.62 -20.44
CA GLY A 508 0.83 16.60 -20.60
C GLY A 508 1.95 16.04 -21.46
N CYS A 509 2.96 16.84 -21.80
CA CYS A 509 4.05 16.36 -22.66
C CYS A 509 5.34 16.14 -21.85
N GLY A 510 5.47 14.99 -21.16
CA GLY A 510 6.77 14.49 -20.66
C GLY A 510 6.87 14.16 -19.16
N GLU A 511 8.06 14.39 -18.59
CA GLU A 511 8.43 14.06 -17.19
C GLU A 511 7.62 14.88 -16.17
N SER A 512 6.58 14.29 -15.59
CA SER A 512 5.62 15.02 -14.75
C SER A 512 5.65 14.60 -13.28
N PHE A 513 6.11 13.40 -12.91
CA PHE A 513 6.28 12.99 -11.50
C PHE A 513 5.00 13.12 -10.63
N ASN A 514 3.81 13.04 -11.22
CA ASN A 514 2.56 13.15 -10.48
C ASN A 514 2.31 11.90 -9.62
N THR A 515 1.74 12.10 -8.42
CA THR A 515 1.35 11.01 -7.51
C THR A 515 -0.16 10.93 -7.40
N ILE A 516 -0.73 9.82 -7.83
CA ILE A 516 -2.16 9.52 -7.78
C ILE A 516 -2.33 8.34 -6.81
N SER A 517 -2.75 8.59 -5.58
CA SER A 517 -2.89 7.50 -4.60
C SER A 517 -4.13 7.53 -3.73
N ASP A 518 -4.61 6.35 -3.35
CA ASP A 518 -5.72 6.19 -2.40
C ASP A 518 -7.04 6.84 -2.88
N ASN A 519 -7.21 7.07 -4.19
CA ASN A 519 -8.42 7.66 -4.76
C ASN A 519 -9.48 6.60 -5.08
N THR A 520 -10.75 7.04 -5.10
CA THR A 520 -11.90 6.27 -5.58
C THR A 520 -12.39 6.89 -6.90
N ALA A 521 -12.11 6.23 -8.01
CA ALA A 521 -12.47 6.66 -9.36
C ALA A 521 -13.42 5.64 -10.02
N THR A 522 -14.67 5.58 -9.55
CA THR A 522 -15.63 4.52 -9.90
C THR A 522 -16.87 5.03 -10.60
N ASP A 523 -17.52 4.13 -11.34
CA ASP A 523 -18.83 4.40 -11.96
C ASP A 523 -18.79 5.56 -12.97
N ASN A 524 -17.63 5.89 -13.54
CA ASN A 524 -17.46 6.93 -14.55
C ASN A 524 -17.73 6.38 -15.97
N PHE A 525 -18.12 7.27 -16.88
CA PHE A 525 -18.50 6.87 -18.22
C PHE A 525 -17.29 6.57 -19.15
N GLY A 526 -16.14 7.21 -18.96
CA GLY A 526 -14.88 6.77 -19.58
C GLY A 526 -14.01 6.01 -18.61
N ASP A 527 -12.72 6.37 -18.52
CA ASP A 527 -11.75 5.66 -17.69
C ASP A 527 -11.85 6.03 -16.21
N GLY A 528 -11.50 5.11 -15.33
CA GLY A 528 -11.33 5.43 -13.91
C GLY A 528 -10.16 6.38 -13.70
N ILE A 529 -8.96 5.94 -14.10
CA ILE A 529 -7.73 6.74 -14.06
C ILE A 529 -7.03 6.67 -15.41
N ALA A 530 -6.70 7.82 -16.00
CA ALA A 530 -5.99 7.90 -17.27
C ALA A 530 -4.69 8.70 -17.14
N LEU A 531 -3.60 8.14 -17.66
CA LEU A 531 -2.29 8.78 -17.83
C LEU A 531 -2.00 8.87 -19.32
N ILE A 532 -1.87 10.08 -19.86
CA ILE A 532 -1.78 10.31 -21.30
C ILE A 532 -0.57 11.20 -21.60
N PHE A 533 0.46 10.63 -22.24
CA PHE A 533 1.77 11.26 -22.47
C PHE A 533 2.51 11.65 -21.17
N GLU A 534 2.28 10.88 -20.09
CA GLU A 534 2.77 11.16 -18.74
C GLU A 534 3.88 10.20 -18.32
N ASP A 535 4.98 10.76 -17.79
CA ASP A 535 6.14 9.97 -17.39
C ASP A 535 6.47 10.11 -15.89
N ASN A 536 7.07 9.05 -15.32
CA ASN A 536 7.54 9.01 -13.93
C ASN A 536 6.44 9.18 -12.86
N CYS A 537 5.18 8.89 -13.20
CA CYS A 537 4.07 8.97 -12.25
C CYS A 537 4.00 7.74 -11.32
N THR A 538 3.44 7.95 -10.13
CA THR A 538 3.07 6.89 -9.19
C THR A 538 1.55 6.78 -9.12
N VAL A 539 1.01 5.60 -9.44
CA VAL A 539 -0.42 5.28 -9.31
C VAL A 539 -0.57 4.15 -8.30
N ALA A 540 -0.97 4.47 -7.06
CA ALA A 540 -0.93 3.50 -5.96
C ALA A 540 -2.22 3.41 -5.13
N ASN A 541 -2.63 2.20 -4.76
CA ASN A 541 -3.78 1.95 -3.86
C ASN A 541 -5.12 2.56 -4.33
N ASN A 542 -5.29 2.85 -5.62
CA ASN A 542 -6.53 3.43 -6.12
C ASN A 542 -7.60 2.35 -6.39
N ASN A 543 -8.86 2.74 -6.25
CA ASN A 543 -10.00 1.95 -6.69
C ASN A 543 -10.61 2.55 -7.96
N ALA A 544 -10.30 1.95 -9.11
CA ALA A 544 -10.76 2.37 -10.44
C ALA A 544 -11.69 1.30 -11.04
N SER A 545 -12.81 1.05 -10.36
CA SER A 545 -13.75 -0.05 -10.65
C SER A 545 -15.09 0.45 -11.20
N ASN A 546 -15.83 -0.43 -11.87
CA ASN A 546 -17.17 -0.19 -12.42
C ASN A 546 -17.25 0.96 -13.47
N ASN A 547 -16.16 1.30 -14.13
CA ASN A 547 -16.16 2.30 -15.19
C ASN A 547 -16.58 1.66 -16.54
N THR A 548 -17.20 2.44 -17.44
CA THR A 548 -17.61 1.89 -18.75
C THR A 548 -16.46 1.74 -19.74
N ASN A 549 -15.30 2.38 -19.52
CA ASN A 549 -14.08 2.09 -20.26
C ASN A 549 -13.08 1.30 -19.40
N CYS A 550 -11.82 1.69 -19.34
CA CYS A 550 -10.79 1.01 -18.57
C CYS A 550 -10.83 1.43 -17.10
N GLY A 551 -10.37 0.55 -16.22
CA GLY A 551 -10.08 0.97 -14.85
C GLY A 551 -8.92 1.95 -14.83
N ILE A 552 -7.77 1.51 -15.35
CA ILE A 552 -6.58 2.35 -15.50
C ILE A 552 -6.09 2.28 -16.94
N TYR A 553 -5.89 3.43 -17.57
CA TYR A 553 -5.44 3.55 -18.97
C TYR A 553 -4.14 4.35 -19.05
N LEU A 554 -3.13 3.81 -19.73
CA LEU A 554 -1.87 4.47 -20.04
C LEU A 554 -1.71 4.58 -21.56
N GLU A 555 -1.49 5.80 -22.05
CA GLU A 555 -1.20 6.09 -23.45
C GLU A 555 0.13 6.80 -23.59
N SER A 556 1.05 6.25 -24.39
CA SER A 556 2.35 6.84 -24.68
C SER A 556 3.08 7.34 -23.43
N SER A 557 2.96 6.60 -22.33
CA SER A 557 3.36 6.99 -20.98
C SER A 557 4.44 6.03 -20.48
N VAL A 558 5.59 6.54 -20.04
CA VAL A 558 6.76 5.72 -19.69
C VAL A 558 7.25 5.89 -18.24
N ASP A 559 7.97 4.89 -17.76
CA ASP A 559 8.60 4.92 -16.42
C ASP A 559 7.60 5.12 -15.25
N ASN A 560 6.33 4.70 -15.43
CA ASN A 560 5.30 4.81 -14.40
C ASN A 560 5.23 3.57 -13.49
N ASN A 561 4.83 3.79 -12.24
CA ASN A 561 4.70 2.73 -11.24
C ASN A 561 3.24 2.58 -10.75
N LEU A 562 2.60 1.48 -11.15
CA LEU A 562 1.22 1.12 -10.83
C LEU A 562 1.21 0.02 -9.77
N THR A 563 0.87 0.35 -8.52
CA THR A 563 0.95 -0.62 -7.40
C THR A 563 -0.33 -0.73 -6.58
N ASN A 564 -0.71 -1.95 -6.20
CA ASN A 564 -1.85 -2.22 -5.30
C ASN A 564 -3.19 -1.60 -5.76
N ASN A 565 -3.39 -1.35 -7.05
CA ASN A 565 -4.65 -0.78 -7.53
C ASN A 565 -5.71 -1.86 -7.72
N THR A 566 -6.97 -1.48 -7.56
CA THR A 566 -8.14 -2.31 -7.83
C THR A 566 -8.85 -1.81 -9.07
N ALA A 567 -8.87 -2.60 -10.13
CA ALA A 567 -9.49 -2.26 -11.42
C ALA A 567 -10.49 -3.36 -11.82
N ASN A 568 -11.60 -3.40 -11.10
CA ASN A 568 -12.60 -4.47 -11.21
C ASN A 568 -13.86 -4.02 -11.94
N LYS A 569 -14.54 -4.96 -12.61
CA LYS A 569 -15.88 -4.75 -13.17
C LYS A 569 -15.98 -3.59 -14.17
N ASN A 570 -14.89 -3.24 -14.82
CA ASN A 570 -14.90 -2.25 -15.88
C ASN A 570 -15.42 -2.89 -17.18
N ASN A 571 -16.14 -2.13 -18.00
CA ASN A 571 -16.77 -2.70 -19.19
C ASN A 571 -15.80 -2.94 -20.34
N ALA A 572 -14.66 -2.23 -20.37
CA ALA A 572 -13.51 -2.55 -21.22
C ALA A 572 -12.46 -3.33 -20.42
N HIS A 573 -11.24 -2.82 -20.30
CA HIS A 573 -10.13 -3.49 -19.63
C HIS A 573 -10.04 -3.10 -18.15
N GLY A 574 -9.42 -3.93 -17.33
CA GLY A 574 -9.03 -3.50 -15.98
C GLY A 574 -7.89 -2.50 -16.07
N ILE A 575 -6.78 -2.91 -16.69
CA ILE A 575 -5.62 -2.05 -16.95
C ILE A 575 -5.20 -2.19 -18.41
N GLU A 576 -4.96 -1.08 -19.09
CA GLU A 576 -4.46 -1.04 -20.47
C GLU A 576 -3.21 -0.15 -20.59
N LEU A 577 -2.21 -0.67 -21.30
CA LEU A 577 -1.01 0.04 -21.73
C LEU A 577 -1.00 0.07 -23.26
N PHE A 578 -1.07 1.27 -23.83
CA PHE A 578 -0.99 1.53 -25.26
C PHE A 578 0.25 2.35 -25.57
N SER A 579 1.17 1.84 -26.42
CA SER A 579 2.45 2.50 -26.73
C SER A 579 3.24 2.96 -25.50
N SER A 580 3.11 2.23 -24.38
CA SER A 580 3.60 2.63 -23.05
C SER A 580 4.66 1.63 -22.57
N SER A 581 5.90 2.11 -22.45
CA SER A 581 7.10 1.30 -22.17
C SER A 581 7.72 1.60 -20.80
N ASN A 582 8.54 0.68 -20.28
CA ASN A 582 9.25 0.82 -19.00
C ASN A 582 8.37 1.01 -17.75
N ASN A 583 7.10 0.58 -17.79
CA ASN A 583 6.20 0.70 -16.65
C ASN A 583 6.29 -0.53 -15.74
N THR A 584 6.12 -0.31 -14.44
CA THR A 584 6.03 -1.38 -13.42
C THR A 584 4.60 -1.52 -12.93
N LEU A 585 4.00 -2.69 -13.10
CA LEU A 585 2.66 -3.02 -12.62
C LEU A 585 2.80 -4.12 -11.58
N SER A 586 2.60 -3.79 -10.29
CA SER A 586 2.72 -4.78 -9.22
C SER A 586 1.54 -4.84 -8.25
N TYR A 587 1.19 -6.07 -7.84
CA TYR A 587 0.14 -6.30 -6.84
C TYR A 587 -1.25 -5.73 -7.19
N ASN A 588 -1.53 -5.48 -8.47
CA ASN A 588 -2.83 -4.98 -8.89
C ASN A 588 -3.87 -6.12 -8.91
N ASN A 589 -5.10 -5.80 -8.51
CA ASN A 589 -6.24 -6.70 -8.51
C ASN A 589 -7.19 -6.36 -9.65
N ILE A 590 -7.31 -7.27 -10.61
CA ILE A 590 -8.01 -7.08 -11.89
C ILE A 590 -8.99 -8.22 -12.08
N SER A 591 -10.28 -7.94 -11.88
CA SER A 591 -11.29 -8.99 -11.92
C SER A 591 -12.64 -8.55 -12.45
N GLN A 592 -13.37 -9.49 -13.03
CA GLN A 592 -14.74 -9.29 -13.51
C GLN A 592 -14.90 -8.21 -14.59
N ASN A 593 -13.84 -7.85 -15.31
CA ASN A 593 -13.91 -6.91 -16.42
C ASN A 593 -14.53 -7.58 -17.66
N THR A 594 -15.31 -6.83 -18.43
CA THR A 594 -16.14 -7.40 -19.52
C THR A 594 -15.68 -7.06 -20.94
N GLY A 595 -14.58 -6.32 -21.07
CA GLY A 595 -14.02 -5.93 -22.36
C GLY A 595 -13.60 -7.13 -23.20
N LEU A 596 -13.62 -6.95 -24.51
CA LEU A 596 -13.01 -7.89 -25.44
C LEU A 596 -11.48 -7.86 -25.26
N TRP A 597 -10.80 -8.88 -25.76
CA TRP A 597 -9.34 -9.01 -25.78
C TRP A 597 -8.75 -9.40 -24.43
N ALA A 598 -8.73 -8.55 -23.41
CA ALA A 598 -8.06 -8.91 -22.15
C ALA A 598 -8.51 -8.10 -20.93
N ALA A 599 -8.20 -8.60 -19.74
CA ALA A 599 -8.38 -7.85 -18.51
C ALA A 599 -7.20 -6.92 -18.20
N LEU A 600 -5.98 -7.41 -18.47
CA LEU A 600 -4.77 -6.59 -18.52
C LEU A 600 -4.23 -6.63 -19.95
N LEU A 601 -4.29 -5.49 -20.64
CA LEU A 601 -3.90 -5.35 -22.05
C LEU A 601 -2.58 -4.57 -22.16
N VAL A 602 -1.61 -5.13 -22.88
CA VAL A 602 -0.35 -4.48 -23.27
C VAL A 602 -0.26 -4.55 -24.79
N TRP A 603 -0.38 -3.40 -25.45
CA TRP A 603 -0.65 -3.35 -26.88
C TRP A 603 0.15 -2.27 -27.61
N ASP A 604 0.60 -2.60 -28.82
CA ASP A 604 1.27 -1.72 -29.79
C ASP A 604 2.57 -1.11 -29.28
N GLU A 605 3.71 -1.74 -29.63
CA GLU A 605 5.07 -1.23 -29.35
C GLU A 605 5.33 -0.92 -27.86
N CYS A 606 4.75 -1.72 -26.95
CA CYS A 606 5.05 -1.65 -25.52
C CYS A 606 6.25 -2.54 -25.16
N HIS A 607 7.29 -1.91 -24.61
CA HIS A 607 8.54 -2.59 -24.30
C HIS A 607 8.96 -2.45 -22.85
N TYR A 608 9.75 -3.42 -22.37
CA TYR A 608 10.42 -3.34 -21.07
C TYR A 608 9.50 -3.11 -19.87
N ASN A 609 8.21 -3.47 -19.97
CA ASN A 609 7.29 -3.40 -18.84
C ASN A 609 7.49 -4.60 -17.90
N ASP A 610 7.40 -4.36 -16.59
CA ASP A 610 7.46 -5.39 -15.55
C ASP A 610 6.07 -5.57 -14.91
N LEU A 611 5.41 -6.68 -15.26
CA LEU A 611 4.11 -7.08 -14.77
C LEU A 611 4.32 -8.17 -13.71
N ASN A 612 4.34 -7.80 -12.43
CA ASN A 612 4.65 -8.74 -11.36
C ASN A 612 3.62 -8.84 -10.24
N ASN A 613 3.41 -10.04 -9.70
CA ASN A 613 2.54 -10.26 -8.53
C ASN A 613 1.08 -9.77 -8.70
N ASN A 614 0.57 -9.61 -9.92
CA ASN A 614 -0.81 -9.17 -10.15
C ASN A 614 -1.78 -10.37 -10.06
N THR A 615 -2.99 -10.09 -9.59
CA THR A 615 -4.10 -11.05 -9.58
C THR A 615 -5.08 -10.69 -10.69
N VAL A 616 -5.21 -11.56 -11.69
CA VAL A 616 -6.07 -11.35 -12.86
C VAL A 616 -7.07 -12.50 -12.94
N CYS A 617 -8.31 -12.28 -12.48
CA CYS A 617 -9.26 -13.40 -12.37
C CYS A 617 -10.70 -13.10 -12.73
N SER A 618 -11.40 -14.14 -13.19
CA SER A 618 -12.85 -14.11 -13.44
C SER A 618 -13.28 -13.03 -14.43
N ASN A 619 -12.43 -12.69 -15.41
CA ASN A 619 -12.74 -11.72 -16.47
C ASN A 619 -13.44 -12.38 -17.65
N ALA A 620 -14.17 -11.59 -18.44
CA ALA A 620 -15.01 -12.11 -19.51
C ALA A 620 -14.23 -12.65 -20.72
N ASP A 621 -13.02 -12.16 -20.95
CA ASP A 621 -12.11 -12.58 -22.03
C ASP A 621 -10.73 -12.97 -21.46
N ASN A 622 -9.63 -12.87 -22.22
CA ASN A 622 -8.29 -13.28 -21.77
C ASN A 622 -7.82 -12.55 -20.49
N GLY A 623 -6.90 -13.17 -19.75
CA GLY A 623 -6.32 -12.59 -18.54
C GLY A 623 -5.33 -11.47 -18.85
N ILE A 624 -4.08 -11.85 -19.15
CA ILE A 624 -2.99 -10.95 -19.54
C ILE A 624 -2.74 -11.14 -21.04
N TYR A 625 -2.76 -10.05 -21.81
CA TYR A 625 -2.47 -10.06 -23.24
C TYR A 625 -1.33 -9.10 -23.59
N LEU A 626 -0.35 -9.59 -24.36
CA LEU A 626 0.72 -8.82 -24.99
C LEU A 626 0.64 -9.02 -26.50
N GLY A 627 0.53 -7.95 -27.29
CA GLY A 627 0.54 -8.09 -28.75
C GLY A 627 0.93 -6.85 -29.54
N MET A 628 1.10 -7.02 -30.85
CA MET A 628 1.59 -6.00 -31.80
C MET A 628 3.00 -5.50 -31.43
N ASN A 629 4.01 -6.32 -31.72
CA ASN A 629 5.43 -6.00 -31.53
C ASN A 629 5.86 -5.65 -30.09
N CYS A 630 5.08 -6.02 -29.07
CA CYS A 630 5.47 -5.83 -27.68
C CYS A 630 6.64 -6.77 -27.30
N THR A 631 7.82 -6.21 -27.02
CA THR A 631 9.04 -7.00 -26.76
C THR A 631 9.75 -6.64 -25.45
N HIS A 632 10.57 -7.56 -24.92
CA HIS A 632 11.37 -7.35 -23.71
C HIS A 632 10.57 -7.08 -22.43
N ASN A 633 9.28 -7.43 -22.41
CA ASN A 633 8.45 -7.34 -21.22
C ASN A 633 8.66 -8.56 -20.31
N THR A 634 8.49 -8.34 -19.01
CA THR A 634 8.56 -9.38 -17.97
C THR A 634 7.19 -9.60 -17.36
N ILE A 635 6.66 -10.82 -17.44
CA ILE A 635 5.43 -11.25 -16.77
C ILE A 635 5.84 -12.24 -15.68
N LYS A 636 5.76 -11.86 -14.41
CA LYS A 636 6.34 -12.64 -13.31
C LYS A 636 5.43 -12.79 -12.09
N ASP A 637 5.39 -13.96 -11.47
CA ASP A 637 4.68 -14.17 -10.19
C ASP A 637 3.17 -13.81 -10.23
N ASN A 638 2.53 -13.76 -11.41
CA ASN A 638 1.11 -13.39 -11.53
C ASN A 638 0.19 -14.61 -11.31
N CYS A 639 -0.98 -14.36 -10.72
CA CYS A 639 -2.05 -15.35 -10.57
C CYS A 639 -3.17 -15.03 -11.58
N VAL A 640 -3.28 -15.83 -12.64
CA VAL A 640 -4.21 -15.62 -13.74
C VAL A 640 -5.20 -16.77 -13.84
N ARG A 641 -6.46 -16.55 -13.44
CA ARG A 641 -7.42 -17.67 -13.31
C ARG A 641 -8.85 -17.39 -13.66
N GLU A 642 -9.58 -18.43 -14.06
CA GLU A 642 -11.03 -18.39 -14.29
C GLU A 642 -11.48 -17.35 -15.33
N ASN A 643 -10.60 -17.00 -16.28
CA ASN A 643 -10.94 -16.05 -17.35
C ASN A 643 -11.68 -16.78 -18.48
N THR A 644 -12.78 -16.19 -18.96
CA THR A 644 -13.72 -16.81 -19.92
C THR A 644 -13.57 -16.24 -21.34
N GLY A 645 -14.53 -16.42 -22.24
CA GLY A 645 -14.46 -15.87 -23.61
C GLY A 645 -13.50 -16.67 -24.50
N GLU A 646 -12.48 -16.03 -25.08
CA GLU A 646 -11.34 -16.78 -25.63
C GLU A 646 -10.56 -17.48 -24.52
N GLY A 647 -10.58 -16.91 -23.31
CA GLY A 647 -10.24 -17.62 -22.08
C GLY A 647 -8.78 -18.06 -22.03
N VAL A 648 -7.86 -17.31 -22.60
CA VAL A 648 -6.43 -17.54 -22.41
C VAL A 648 -6.00 -16.87 -21.11
N GLY A 649 -5.23 -17.56 -20.28
CA GLY A 649 -4.64 -16.97 -19.08
C GLY A 649 -3.62 -15.89 -19.46
N ILE A 650 -2.49 -16.30 -20.03
CA ILE A 650 -1.45 -15.39 -20.53
C ILE A 650 -1.31 -15.58 -22.04
N PHE A 651 -1.51 -14.51 -22.80
CA PHE A 651 -1.54 -14.53 -24.26
C PHE A 651 -0.47 -13.59 -24.84
N LEU A 652 0.51 -14.16 -25.55
CA LEU A 652 1.46 -13.42 -26.39
C LEU A 652 1.05 -13.61 -27.85
N ASP A 653 0.94 -12.52 -28.60
CA ASP A 653 0.37 -12.53 -29.96
C ASP A 653 1.05 -11.51 -30.90
N HIS A 654 0.87 -11.65 -32.22
CA HIS A 654 1.33 -10.70 -33.26
C HIS A 654 2.74 -10.13 -33.01
N ASN A 655 3.75 -11.00 -33.10
CA ASN A 655 5.17 -10.65 -32.93
C ASN A 655 5.54 -10.12 -31.51
N ALA A 656 4.84 -10.56 -30.47
CA ALA A 656 5.26 -10.35 -29.08
C ALA A 656 6.48 -11.24 -28.72
N SER A 657 7.64 -10.85 -29.25
CA SER A 657 8.90 -11.61 -29.16
C SER A 657 9.81 -11.13 -28.03
N HIS A 658 10.79 -11.96 -27.61
CA HIS A 658 11.80 -11.60 -26.59
C HIS A 658 11.24 -11.25 -25.19
N ASN A 659 10.07 -11.76 -24.83
CA ASN A 659 9.47 -11.57 -23.52
C ASN A 659 9.82 -12.72 -22.55
N ALA A 660 9.80 -12.41 -21.25
CA ALA A 660 10.04 -13.37 -20.18
C ALA A 660 8.77 -13.62 -19.37
N VAL A 661 8.27 -14.86 -19.38
CA VAL A 661 7.09 -15.28 -18.61
C VAL A 661 7.56 -16.26 -17.54
N THR A 662 7.64 -15.81 -16.28
CA THR A 662 8.32 -16.56 -15.21
C THR A 662 7.46 -16.76 -13.96
N ASN A 663 7.39 -17.98 -13.44
CA ASN A 663 6.72 -18.29 -12.17
C ASN A 663 5.25 -17.82 -12.08
N ASN A 664 4.52 -17.79 -13.20
CA ASN A 664 3.10 -17.42 -13.20
C ASN A 664 2.22 -18.65 -13.00
N THR A 665 1.07 -18.46 -12.36
CA THR A 665 0.02 -19.49 -12.25
C THR A 665 -1.12 -19.14 -13.21
N ALA A 666 -1.29 -19.94 -14.26
CA ALA A 666 -2.39 -19.85 -15.23
C ALA A 666 -3.37 -21.02 -15.03
N GLU A 667 -4.44 -20.80 -14.27
CA GLU A 667 -5.31 -21.87 -13.78
C GLU A 667 -6.78 -21.70 -14.17
N ALA A 668 -7.46 -22.80 -14.51
CA ALA A 668 -8.91 -22.80 -14.77
C ALA A 668 -9.36 -21.84 -15.90
N ASN A 669 -8.48 -21.58 -16.87
CA ASN A 669 -8.80 -20.86 -18.10
C ASN A 669 -9.14 -21.87 -19.23
N LYS A 670 -9.43 -21.44 -20.45
CA LYS A 670 -9.46 -22.30 -21.64
C LYS A 670 -8.07 -22.77 -22.01
N VAL A 671 -7.14 -21.83 -22.17
CA VAL A 671 -5.71 -22.10 -22.37
C VAL A 671 -4.92 -21.43 -21.25
N GLY A 672 -3.94 -22.11 -20.68
CA GLY A 672 -3.10 -21.52 -19.63
C GLY A 672 -2.21 -20.40 -20.18
N ILE A 673 -1.24 -20.77 -21.02
CA ILE A 673 -0.30 -19.84 -21.67
C ILE A 673 -0.25 -20.11 -23.17
N LEU A 674 -0.45 -19.08 -23.98
CA LEU A 674 -0.53 -19.15 -25.43
C LEU A 674 0.46 -18.19 -26.08
N LEU A 675 1.24 -18.69 -27.05
CA LEU A 675 2.00 -17.90 -28.02
C LEU A 675 1.35 -18.08 -29.39
N ASN A 676 1.02 -16.97 -30.04
CA ASN A 676 0.39 -16.96 -31.36
C ASN A 676 1.09 -15.99 -32.31
N ASP A 677 1.14 -16.34 -33.59
CA ASP A 677 1.56 -15.47 -34.70
C ASP A 677 2.92 -14.77 -34.51
N ALA A 678 4.00 -15.44 -34.93
CA ALA A 678 5.37 -14.92 -34.90
C ALA A 678 5.93 -14.51 -33.52
N CYS A 679 5.46 -15.11 -32.43
CA CYS A 679 6.01 -14.86 -31.09
C CYS A 679 7.29 -15.68 -30.85
N ASP A 680 8.42 -15.12 -31.25
CA ASP A 680 9.72 -15.80 -31.24
C ASP A 680 10.59 -15.38 -30.04
N TYR A 681 11.59 -16.23 -29.72
CA TYR A 681 12.62 -15.92 -28.71
C TYR A 681 12.10 -15.58 -27.31
N ASN A 682 10.91 -16.04 -26.94
CA ASN A 682 10.37 -15.89 -25.60
C ASN A 682 10.92 -16.97 -24.65
N THR A 683 11.06 -16.61 -23.38
CA THR A 683 11.45 -17.54 -22.30
C THR A 683 10.28 -17.74 -21.34
N LEU A 684 9.82 -18.98 -21.23
CA LEU A 684 8.77 -19.37 -20.28
C LEU A 684 9.41 -20.28 -19.23
N SER A 685 9.55 -19.82 -18.00
CA SER A 685 10.18 -20.60 -16.93
C SER A 685 9.35 -20.70 -15.66
N GLU A 686 9.36 -21.87 -15.01
CA GLU A 686 8.71 -22.08 -13.69
C GLU A 686 7.19 -21.81 -13.66
N ASN A 687 6.52 -21.71 -14.82
CA ASN A 687 5.08 -21.41 -14.85
C ASN A 687 4.25 -22.66 -14.57
N ARG A 688 3.08 -22.45 -13.95
CA ARG A 688 2.11 -23.49 -13.64
C ARG A 688 0.83 -23.27 -14.47
N ALA A 689 0.61 -24.12 -15.47
CA ALA A 689 -0.60 -24.12 -16.29
C ALA A 689 -1.50 -25.33 -15.96
N CYS A 690 -2.50 -25.14 -15.09
CA CYS A 690 -3.28 -26.25 -14.53
C CYS A 690 -4.79 -26.09 -14.66
N ASN A 691 -5.51 -27.21 -14.66
CA ASN A 691 -6.98 -27.25 -14.64
C ASN A 691 -7.63 -26.48 -15.80
N ASN A 692 -6.92 -26.26 -16.92
CA ASN A 692 -7.45 -25.51 -18.06
C ASN A 692 -8.34 -26.41 -18.93
N THR A 693 -9.41 -25.83 -19.49
CA THR A 693 -10.44 -26.61 -20.19
C THR A 693 -10.03 -27.10 -21.58
N ASP A 694 -8.88 -26.66 -22.11
CA ASP A 694 -8.27 -27.14 -23.35
C ASP A 694 -6.77 -27.46 -23.19
N LYS A 695 -5.91 -26.44 -23.13
CA LYS A 695 -4.44 -26.61 -23.17
C LYS A 695 -3.74 -25.95 -21.98
N GLY A 696 -2.67 -26.55 -21.49
CA GLY A 696 -1.76 -25.92 -20.55
C GLY A 696 -0.90 -24.85 -21.24
N PHE A 697 0.02 -25.30 -22.08
CA PHE A 697 0.87 -24.46 -22.93
C PHE A 697 0.55 -24.68 -24.41
N ALA A 698 0.49 -23.62 -25.21
CA ALA A 698 0.18 -23.70 -26.63
C ALA A 698 1.03 -22.73 -27.48
N LEU A 699 1.60 -23.22 -28.58
CA LEU A 699 2.38 -22.44 -29.56
C LEU A 699 1.76 -22.64 -30.96
N ILE A 700 0.88 -21.76 -31.41
CA ILE A 700 0.06 -21.97 -32.62
C ILE A 700 -0.01 -20.75 -33.54
N CYS A 701 -0.61 -20.91 -34.72
CA CYS A 701 -0.94 -19.80 -35.62
C CYS A 701 -2.44 -19.88 -35.90
N MET A 702 -3.23 -19.00 -35.28
CA MET A 702 -4.71 -19.02 -35.35
C MET A 702 -5.27 -18.41 -36.64
N PHE A 703 -4.46 -17.67 -37.40
CA PHE A 703 -4.86 -17.00 -38.65
C PHE A 703 -4.10 -17.57 -39.88
N PRO A 704 -4.55 -18.71 -40.45
CA PRO A 704 -3.83 -19.40 -41.52
C PRO A 704 -3.83 -18.68 -42.88
N ASP A 705 -4.63 -17.63 -43.07
CA ASP A 705 -4.81 -16.97 -44.36
C ASP A 705 -3.74 -15.88 -44.66
N TRP A 706 -2.96 -15.45 -43.67
CA TRP A 706 -1.99 -14.35 -43.77
C TRP A 706 -0.59 -14.93 -43.55
N GLU A 707 0.20 -15.07 -44.63
CA GLU A 707 1.60 -15.55 -44.67
C GLU A 707 2.06 -16.35 -43.42
N GLU A 708 1.43 -17.51 -43.14
CA GLU A 708 1.60 -18.31 -41.92
C GLU A 708 3.02 -18.29 -41.30
N VAL A 709 3.24 -17.51 -40.23
CA VAL A 709 4.50 -17.48 -39.46
C VAL A 709 4.30 -18.22 -38.14
N GLY A 710 5.10 -19.25 -37.87
CA GLY A 710 5.01 -20.00 -36.61
C GLY A 710 5.71 -19.30 -35.45
N ASN A 711 5.65 -19.90 -34.26
CA ASN A 711 6.32 -19.38 -33.05
C ASN A 711 7.57 -20.23 -32.80
N SER A 712 8.74 -19.66 -33.05
CA SER A 712 10.00 -20.38 -33.13
C SER A 712 11.05 -19.86 -32.15
N ASN A 713 12.03 -20.70 -31.86
CA ASN A 713 13.17 -20.36 -30.99
C ASN A 713 12.76 -19.97 -29.56
N ASN A 714 11.62 -20.45 -29.06
CA ASN A 714 11.20 -20.23 -27.69
C ASN A 714 11.80 -21.29 -26.75
N THR A 715 12.04 -20.91 -25.50
CA THR A 715 12.58 -21.79 -24.46
C THR A 715 11.57 -21.94 -23.33
N LEU A 716 11.12 -23.18 -23.07
CA LEU A 716 10.25 -23.54 -21.97
C LEU A 716 11.03 -24.40 -20.97
N THR A 717 11.27 -23.92 -19.76
CA THR A 717 12.08 -24.64 -18.75
C THR A 717 11.37 -24.73 -17.39
N ASP A 718 11.41 -25.89 -16.74
CA ASP A 718 10.90 -26.11 -15.37
C ASP A 718 9.41 -25.75 -15.19
N ASN A 719 8.61 -25.86 -16.25
CA ASN A 719 7.18 -25.56 -16.21
C ASN A 719 6.37 -26.76 -15.70
N THR A 720 5.22 -26.50 -15.10
CA THR A 720 4.27 -27.52 -14.64
C THR A 720 2.96 -27.44 -15.41
N ALA A 721 2.49 -28.57 -15.93
CA ALA A 721 1.16 -28.73 -16.53
C ALA A 721 0.40 -29.88 -15.86
N ALA A 722 -0.84 -29.62 -15.42
CA ALA A 722 -1.63 -30.63 -14.71
C ALA A 722 -3.12 -30.49 -15.02
N ASN A 723 -3.83 -31.62 -15.16
CA ASN A 723 -5.29 -31.67 -15.25
C ASN A 723 -5.88 -30.77 -16.37
N ASN A 724 -5.15 -30.56 -17.45
CA ASN A 724 -5.68 -29.86 -18.62
C ASN A 724 -6.44 -30.86 -19.50
N THR A 725 -7.62 -30.49 -20.02
CA THR A 725 -8.54 -31.45 -20.68
C THR A 725 -7.91 -32.14 -21.89
N ASN A 726 -7.32 -31.39 -22.82
CA ASN A 726 -6.82 -31.92 -24.09
C ASN A 726 -5.31 -32.09 -24.09
N TYR A 727 -4.54 -31.03 -23.82
CA TYR A 727 -3.08 -31.10 -23.87
C TYR A 727 -2.41 -30.37 -22.71
N SER A 728 -1.31 -30.93 -22.24
CA SER A 728 -0.40 -30.25 -21.32
C SER A 728 0.51 -29.27 -22.08
N PHE A 729 0.98 -29.68 -23.25
CA PHE A 729 1.70 -28.85 -24.21
C PHE A 729 1.19 -29.16 -25.62
N TYR A 730 1.02 -28.14 -26.46
CA TYR A 730 0.64 -28.29 -27.86
C TYR A 730 1.40 -27.31 -28.73
N SER A 731 1.88 -27.76 -29.88
CA SER A 731 2.52 -26.89 -30.85
C SER A 731 2.09 -27.19 -32.28
N GLY A 732 1.80 -26.14 -33.05
CA GLY A 732 1.45 -26.21 -34.46
C GLY A 732 2.63 -26.60 -35.37
N ASN A 733 2.34 -26.91 -36.62
CA ASN A 733 3.30 -27.45 -37.58
C ASN A 733 4.41 -26.48 -38.02
N ARG A 734 4.22 -25.16 -37.85
CA ARG A 734 5.19 -24.13 -38.21
C ARG A 734 6.00 -23.58 -37.03
N SER A 735 5.67 -23.96 -35.81
CA SER A 735 6.37 -23.52 -34.60
C SER A 735 7.60 -24.40 -34.35
N GLN A 736 8.76 -23.96 -34.85
CA GLN A 736 9.98 -24.80 -34.96
C GLN A 736 11.07 -24.38 -33.97
N ASN A 737 12.09 -25.23 -33.79
CA ASN A 737 13.25 -24.92 -32.94
C ASN A 737 12.90 -24.50 -31.49
N ASN A 738 11.77 -24.96 -30.97
CA ASN A 738 11.37 -24.70 -29.59
C ASN A 738 11.96 -25.76 -28.68
N THR A 739 12.55 -25.34 -27.56
CA THR A 739 13.17 -26.24 -26.59
C THR A 739 12.28 -26.36 -25.35
N VAL A 740 11.86 -27.58 -25.01
CA VAL A 740 11.11 -27.87 -23.77
C VAL A 740 11.98 -28.69 -22.82
N LYS A 741 12.26 -28.16 -21.64
CA LYS A 741 13.05 -28.81 -20.59
C LYS A 741 12.26 -28.90 -19.31
N ASN A 742 12.29 -30.08 -18.68
CA ASN A 742 11.71 -30.35 -17.37
C ASN A 742 10.22 -29.96 -17.25
N LEU A 743 9.40 -30.26 -18.26
CA LEU A 743 7.95 -30.09 -18.18
C LEU A 743 7.36 -31.17 -17.26
N ALA A 744 6.85 -30.78 -16.09
CA ALA A 744 6.21 -31.69 -15.16
C ALA A 744 4.72 -31.93 -15.50
N LEU A 745 4.36 -33.18 -15.80
CA LEU A 745 3.02 -33.70 -16.04
C LEU A 745 2.52 -34.41 -14.77
N ARG A 746 1.61 -33.79 -14.00
CA ARG A 746 1.30 -34.26 -12.62
C ARG A 746 0.44 -35.53 -12.51
N SER A 747 -0.08 -36.09 -13.59
CA SER A 747 -0.98 -37.25 -13.52
C SER A 747 -0.28 -38.56 -13.10
N TYR A 748 1.06 -38.64 -13.18
CA TYR A 748 1.90 -39.73 -12.64
C TYR A 748 3.28 -39.23 -12.20
N SER A 749 3.39 -37.96 -11.78
CA SER A 749 4.68 -37.32 -11.47
C SER A 749 5.73 -37.49 -12.59
N THR A 750 5.30 -37.40 -13.85
CA THR A 750 6.17 -37.56 -15.02
C THR A 750 6.81 -36.23 -15.37
N THR A 751 8.14 -36.16 -15.46
CA THR A 751 8.85 -34.98 -15.98
C THR A 751 9.44 -35.32 -17.35
N VAL A 752 9.16 -34.47 -18.34
CA VAL A 752 9.63 -34.68 -19.72
C VAL A 752 10.43 -33.51 -20.24
N SER A 753 11.46 -33.80 -21.04
CA SER A 753 12.18 -32.81 -21.85
C SER A 753 12.15 -33.26 -23.30
N PHE A 754 11.97 -32.34 -24.24
CA PHE A 754 11.92 -32.71 -25.65
C PHE A 754 12.20 -31.55 -26.61
N ASN A 755 12.67 -31.95 -27.79
CA ASN A 755 12.67 -31.14 -29.01
C ASN A 755 11.74 -31.81 -30.02
N TYR A 756 11.14 -31.04 -30.91
CA TYR A 756 10.20 -31.54 -31.90
C TYR A 756 10.22 -30.68 -33.16
N GLU A 757 9.69 -31.22 -34.25
CA GLU A 757 9.42 -30.48 -35.48
C GLU A 757 8.07 -30.89 -36.08
N ASN A 758 7.54 -30.04 -36.95
CA ASN A 758 6.25 -30.23 -37.64
C ASN A 758 5.04 -30.43 -36.70
N GLY A 759 5.13 -29.91 -35.46
CA GLY A 759 4.05 -29.83 -34.49
C GLY A 759 3.76 -31.13 -33.74
N VAL A 760 3.52 -31.02 -32.44
CA VAL A 760 3.25 -32.15 -31.53
C VAL A 760 2.26 -31.75 -30.43
N GLY A 761 1.47 -32.71 -29.96
CA GLY A 761 0.69 -32.60 -28.73
C GLY A 761 1.27 -33.52 -27.65
N VAL A 762 1.32 -33.06 -26.41
CA VAL A 762 1.78 -33.83 -25.24
C VAL A 762 0.76 -33.69 -24.11
N LYS A 763 0.32 -34.81 -23.54
CA LYS A 763 -0.62 -34.88 -22.42
C LYS A 763 -0.12 -35.87 -21.37
N GLY A 764 -0.32 -35.57 -20.09
CA GLY A 764 -0.22 -36.58 -19.03
C GLY A 764 -1.29 -37.66 -19.21
N VAL A 765 -0.98 -38.90 -18.82
CA VAL A 765 -1.96 -40.01 -18.79
C VAL A 765 -2.77 -39.95 -17.51
N GLU A 766 -4.08 -40.13 -17.58
CA GLU A 766 -4.96 -40.02 -16.40
C GLU A 766 -4.70 -41.17 -15.39
N THR A 767 -4.79 -40.86 -14.09
CA THR A 767 -4.60 -41.84 -13.02
C THR A 767 -5.63 -42.96 -13.13
N GLY A 768 -5.18 -44.22 -13.17
CA GLY A 768 -6.03 -45.41 -13.31
C GLY A 768 -6.40 -45.79 -14.74
N THR A 769 -5.97 -45.04 -15.76
CA THR A 769 -6.17 -45.38 -17.19
C THR A 769 -4.90 -45.88 -17.87
N ALA A 770 -3.79 -45.99 -17.14
CA ALA A 770 -2.54 -46.50 -17.67
C ALA A 770 -2.68 -47.98 -18.11
N PRO A 771 -2.13 -48.38 -19.28
CA PRO A 771 -2.10 -49.77 -19.69
C PRO A 771 -1.33 -50.65 -18.69
N PRO A 772 -1.71 -51.93 -18.53
CA PRO A 772 -0.99 -52.86 -17.66
C PRO A 772 0.43 -53.16 -18.19
N ASP A 773 1.32 -53.58 -17.30
CA ASP A 773 2.69 -53.96 -17.66
C ASP A 773 2.75 -55.23 -18.53
N PRO A 774 3.66 -55.30 -19.51
CA PRO A 774 3.90 -56.49 -20.30
C PRO A 774 4.70 -57.53 -19.49
N ALA A 775 4.52 -58.81 -19.78
CA ALA A 775 5.17 -59.89 -19.05
C ALA A 775 6.72 -59.74 -19.00
N GLY A 776 7.29 -59.86 -17.79
CA GLY A 776 8.74 -59.77 -17.55
C GLY A 776 9.32 -58.35 -17.54
N LYS A 777 8.48 -57.31 -17.59
CA LYS A 777 8.88 -55.90 -17.43
C LYS A 777 7.94 -55.18 -16.48
N ALA A 778 8.40 -54.08 -15.91
CA ALA A 778 7.56 -53.17 -15.15
C ALA A 778 7.83 -51.72 -15.57
N ASN A 779 6.78 -50.91 -15.53
CA ASN A 779 6.89 -49.46 -15.68
C ASN A 779 7.37 -48.84 -14.36
N ILE A 780 8.09 -47.73 -14.45
CA ILE A 780 8.58 -46.96 -13.28
C ILE A 780 7.58 -45.89 -12.82
N SER A 781 6.27 -46.16 -12.99
CA SER A 781 5.15 -45.25 -12.70
C SER A 781 5.22 -43.90 -13.42
N LYS A 782 5.81 -43.86 -14.62
CA LYS A 782 5.87 -42.67 -15.48
C LYS A 782 5.16 -42.94 -16.80
N PHE A 783 4.28 -42.03 -17.20
CA PHE A 783 3.53 -42.14 -18.44
C PHE A 783 3.39 -40.78 -19.13
N VAL A 784 3.42 -40.80 -20.46
CA VAL A 784 3.16 -39.63 -21.31
C VAL A 784 2.44 -40.05 -22.57
N ASN A 785 1.41 -39.29 -22.96
CA ASN A 785 0.72 -39.45 -24.24
C ASN A 785 1.18 -38.36 -25.18
N ALA A 786 1.72 -38.73 -26.35
CA ALA A 786 2.07 -37.79 -27.39
C ALA A 786 1.26 -38.04 -28.65
N THR A 787 0.87 -36.97 -29.35
CA THR A 787 0.14 -36.99 -30.62
C THR A 787 0.90 -36.21 -31.69
N ASN A 788 0.82 -36.66 -32.94
CA ASN A 788 1.32 -35.90 -34.06
C ASN A 788 0.30 -34.85 -34.51
N VAL A 789 0.81 -33.71 -34.98
CA VAL A 789 -0.03 -32.70 -35.65
C VAL A 789 -0.04 -32.90 -37.16
N THR A 790 1.05 -33.42 -37.72
CA THR A 790 1.19 -33.72 -39.15
C THR A 790 1.73 -35.14 -39.38
N GLY A 791 1.70 -35.61 -40.63
CA GLY A 791 2.30 -36.90 -40.99
C GLY A 791 3.83 -36.95 -40.80
N ASP A 792 4.48 -35.80 -40.79
CA ASP A 792 5.95 -35.67 -40.69
C ASP A 792 6.41 -35.19 -39.31
N SER A 793 5.52 -35.16 -38.31
CA SER A 793 5.85 -34.81 -36.94
C SER A 793 6.84 -35.81 -36.34
N TRP A 794 7.80 -35.31 -35.56
CA TRP A 794 8.65 -36.14 -34.71
C TRP A 794 8.94 -35.44 -33.39
N ILE A 795 9.23 -36.24 -32.36
CA ILE A 795 9.59 -35.75 -31.02
C ILE A 795 10.77 -36.56 -30.46
N PHE A 796 11.84 -35.87 -30.07
CA PHE A 796 12.91 -36.46 -29.28
C PHE A 796 12.56 -36.33 -27.81
N LEU A 797 11.98 -37.38 -27.24
CA LEU A 797 11.39 -37.38 -25.90
C LEU A 797 12.38 -37.94 -24.88
N ASN A 798 12.61 -37.20 -23.81
CA ASN A 798 13.30 -37.64 -22.60
C ASN A 798 12.31 -37.68 -21.43
N VAL A 799 12.25 -38.80 -20.72
CA VAL A 799 11.46 -38.98 -19.49
C VAL A 799 12.42 -39.13 -18.32
N SER A 800 12.42 -38.17 -17.41
CA SER A 800 13.26 -38.16 -16.21
C SER A 800 12.67 -39.01 -15.09
N TYR A 801 13.52 -39.60 -14.28
CA TYR A 801 13.16 -40.40 -13.11
C TYR A 801 14.11 -40.14 -11.93
N GLU A 802 13.66 -40.47 -10.73
CA GLU A 802 14.47 -40.53 -9.51
C GLU A 802 14.75 -41.99 -9.14
N GLU A 803 15.78 -42.27 -8.35
CA GLU A 803 16.14 -43.64 -7.92
C GLU A 803 14.96 -44.39 -7.27
N GLY A 804 14.11 -43.66 -6.53
CA GLY A 804 12.93 -44.22 -5.88
C GLY A 804 11.83 -44.66 -6.85
N ASP A 805 11.83 -44.18 -8.10
CA ASP A 805 10.84 -44.55 -9.12
C ASP A 805 11.08 -45.98 -9.65
N LEU A 806 12.29 -46.55 -9.50
CA LEU A 806 12.70 -47.80 -10.15
C LEU A 806 11.97 -49.05 -9.63
N GLY A 807 11.56 -49.09 -8.35
CA GLY A 807 10.69 -50.15 -7.82
C GLY A 807 11.18 -51.61 -8.05
N GLY A 808 12.48 -51.84 -8.21
CA GLY A 808 13.08 -53.16 -8.50
C GLY A 808 13.33 -53.47 -9.98
N VAL A 809 13.04 -52.53 -10.89
CA VAL A 809 13.42 -52.59 -12.31
C VAL A 809 14.92 -52.39 -12.46
N ASP A 810 15.58 -53.19 -13.33
CA ASP A 810 16.98 -52.97 -13.71
C ASP A 810 17.10 -51.70 -14.57
N GLU A 811 17.68 -50.65 -13.99
CA GLU A 811 17.85 -49.34 -14.59
C GLU A 811 18.52 -49.37 -15.97
N ALA A 812 19.54 -50.23 -16.16
CA ALA A 812 20.28 -50.30 -17.43
C ALA A 812 19.40 -50.79 -18.60
N THR A 813 18.30 -51.47 -18.28
CA THR A 813 17.36 -52.04 -19.25
C THR A 813 16.22 -51.10 -19.62
N LEU A 814 16.09 -49.95 -18.94
CA LEU A 814 15.03 -48.99 -19.21
C LEU A 814 15.07 -48.51 -20.66
N ARG A 815 13.94 -48.64 -21.36
CA ARG A 815 13.73 -48.09 -22.71
C ARG A 815 12.33 -47.50 -22.79
N ILE A 816 12.12 -46.57 -23.73
CA ILE A 816 10.77 -46.07 -24.01
C ILE A 816 10.01 -47.13 -24.80
N TYR A 817 8.85 -47.56 -24.31
CA TYR A 817 7.90 -48.38 -25.05
C TYR A 817 6.69 -47.55 -25.45
N LYS A 818 6.08 -47.92 -26.57
CA LYS A 818 4.84 -47.37 -27.10
C LYS A 818 3.74 -48.41 -26.89
N TYR A 819 2.55 -47.99 -26.47
CA TYR A 819 1.42 -48.88 -26.31
C TYR A 819 0.63 -48.99 -27.62
N ASN A 820 0.50 -50.20 -28.16
CA ASN A 820 -0.30 -50.45 -29.35
C ASN A 820 -1.71 -50.85 -28.94
N GLU A 821 -2.65 -49.91 -29.08
CA GLU A 821 -4.05 -50.14 -28.71
C GLU A 821 -4.72 -51.24 -29.55
N THR A 822 -4.22 -51.54 -30.75
CA THR A 822 -4.78 -52.57 -31.64
C THR A 822 -4.42 -53.97 -31.17
N THR A 823 -3.19 -54.17 -30.70
CA THR A 823 -2.72 -55.46 -30.18
C THR A 823 -2.89 -55.57 -28.67
N ALA A 824 -3.22 -54.47 -27.98
CA ALA A 824 -3.28 -54.34 -26.53
C ALA A 824 -1.98 -54.76 -25.85
N ASP A 825 -0.84 -54.40 -26.45
CA ASP A 825 0.50 -54.78 -25.98
C ASP A 825 1.50 -53.63 -26.13
N TRP A 826 2.60 -53.71 -25.38
CA TRP A 826 3.71 -52.75 -25.42
C TRP A 826 4.75 -53.15 -26.46
N GLU A 827 5.11 -52.21 -27.32
CA GLU A 827 6.15 -52.36 -28.34
C GLU A 827 7.31 -51.41 -28.07
N LEU A 828 8.53 -51.79 -28.43
CA LEU A 828 9.68 -50.90 -28.27
C LEU A 828 9.51 -49.68 -29.19
N ALA A 829 9.63 -48.47 -28.64
CA ALA A 829 9.53 -47.23 -29.41
C ALA A 829 10.86 -46.95 -30.15
N ASP A 830 11.25 -47.82 -31.08
CA ASP A 830 12.55 -47.77 -31.79
C ASP A 830 12.41 -47.60 -33.31
N GLY A 831 11.29 -47.03 -33.77
CA GLY A 831 11.04 -46.82 -35.20
C GLY A 831 12.12 -45.99 -35.92
N SER A 832 12.92 -45.22 -35.17
CA SER A 832 14.00 -44.37 -35.64
C SER A 832 15.41 -44.93 -35.39
N GLY A 833 15.55 -46.04 -34.66
CA GLY A 833 16.83 -46.59 -34.21
C GLY A 833 17.50 -45.83 -33.05
N VAL A 834 16.79 -44.88 -32.41
CA VAL A 834 17.30 -44.08 -31.29
C VAL A 834 16.39 -44.25 -30.08
N ASN A 835 16.78 -45.15 -29.16
CA ASN A 835 16.12 -45.40 -27.89
C ASN A 835 17.15 -45.88 -26.84
N GLY A 836 17.23 -45.22 -25.70
CA GLY A 836 18.27 -45.46 -24.71
C GLY A 836 17.94 -44.93 -23.31
N VAL A 837 18.88 -45.13 -22.39
CA VAL A 837 18.84 -44.61 -21.01
C VAL A 837 20.17 -43.95 -20.69
N ASN A 838 20.10 -42.85 -19.96
CA ASN A 838 21.25 -42.20 -19.34
C ASN A 838 21.12 -42.36 -17.82
N THR A 839 21.83 -43.34 -17.26
CA THR A 839 21.81 -43.67 -15.83
C THR A 839 22.66 -42.72 -14.97
N ALA A 840 23.36 -41.75 -15.58
CA ALA A 840 24.11 -40.74 -14.83
C ALA A 840 23.28 -39.47 -14.59
N GLU A 841 22.36 -39.18 -15.51
CA GLU A 841 21.44 -38.03 -15.46
C GLU A 841 19.98 -38.46 -15.26
N ASN A 842 19.75 -39.74 -15.01
CA ASN A 842 18.47 -40.38 -14.68
C ASN A 842 17.33 -40.01 -15.64
N TYR A 843 17.53 -40.27 -16.94
CA TYR A 843 16.45 -40.17 -17.91
C TYR A 843 16.50 -41.25 -18.99
N VAL A 844 15.32 -41.61 -19.51
CA VAL A 844 15.14 -42.53 -20.63
C VAL A 844 14.73 -41.72 -21.84
N TYR A 845 15.31 -41.99 -23.02
CA TYR A 845 15.08 -41.18 -24.21
C TYR A 845 14.77 -42.00 -25.44
N ALA A 846 13.97 -41.45 -26.34
CA ALA A 846 13.73 -42.01 -27.66
C ALA A 846 13.37 -40.93 -28.70
N ASN A 847 13.70 -41.18 -29.96
CA ASN A 847 13.19 -40.37 -31.08
C ASN A 847 11.93 -41.02 -31.66
N ILE A 848 10.78 -40.36 -31.48
CA ILE A 848 9.44 -40.89 -31.74
C ILE A 848 8.89 -40.30 -33.05
N THR A 849 8.41 -41.18 -33.93
CA THR A 849 7.73 -40.85 -35.20
C THR A 849 6.35 -41.51 -35.32
N GLU A 850 5.97 -42.37 -34.38
CA GLU A 850 4.66 -43.03 -34.28
C GLU A 850 4.09 -42.71 -32.90
N PHE A 851 2.91 -42.11 -32.83
CA PHE A 851 2.44 -41.38 -31.66
C PHE A 851 1.30 -42.11 -30.94
N CYS A 852 1.46 -42.34 -29.63
CA CYS A 852 0.45 -42.92 -28.74
C CYS A 852 0.82 -42.68 -27.26
N VAL A 853 0.43 -43.59 -26.36
CA VAL A 853 0.90 -43.61 -24.97
C VAL A 853 2.28 -44.25 -24.88
N PHE A 854 3.19 -43.60 -24.17
CA PHE A 854 4.55 -44.07 -23.91
C PHE A 854 4.82 -44.21 -22.41
N ALA A 855 5.69 -45.15 -22.08
CA ALA A 855 6.25 -45.29 -20.75
C ALA A 855 7.70 -45.84 -20.81
N PRO A 856 8.58 -45.45 -19.89
CA PRO A 856 9.81 -46.16 -19.62
C PRO A 856 9.52 -47.50 -18.92
N LEU A 857 9.91 -48.60 -19.55
CA LEU A 857 9.85 -49.95 -18.96
C LEU A 857 11.22 -50.60 -18.98
N GLY A 858 11.52 -51.39 -17.97
CA GLY A 858 12.72 -52.23 -17.88
C GLY A 858 12.37 -53.62 -17.37
N THR A 859 13.33 -54.54 -17.42
CA THR A 859 13.12 -55.92 -16.99
C THR A 859 13.01 -56.02 -15.48
N VAL A 860 12.05 -56.81 -15.03
CA VAL A 860 11.96 -57.27 -13.64
C VAL A 860 12.64 -58.64 -13.58
N PRO A 861 13.63 -58.86 -12.71
CA PRO A 861 14.23 -60.18 -12.54
C PRO A 861 13.15 -61.24 -12.18
N GLU A 862 13.15 -62.44 -12.80
CA GLU A 862 12.18 -63.51 -12.53
C GLU A 862 12.16 -63.89 -11.03
N VAL A 863 10.96 -63.99 -10.44
CA VAL A 863 10.78 -64.28 -9.01
C VAL A 863 10.87 -65.78 -8.76
N PRO A 864 11.87 -66.27 -8.02
CA PRO A 864 12.04 -67.69 -7.77
C PRO A 864 11.01 -68.25 -6.74
N PRO A 865 10.85 -69.59 -6.58
CA PRO A 865 9.89 -70.16 -5.62
C PRO A 865 10.15 -69.67 -4.19
N ALA A 866 9.18 -69.05 -3.52
CA ALA A 866 9.36 -68.47 -2.19
C ALA A 866 9.03 -69.48 -1.07
N PRO A 867 10.03 -70.09 -0.40
CA PRO A 867 9.79 -70.79 0.86
C PRO A 867 9.47 -69.78 1.98
N THR A 868 8.99 -70.28 3.11
CA THR A 868 8.85 -69.52 4.36
C THR A 868 9.39 -70.37 5.50
N VAL A 869 10.46 -69.93 6.15
CA VAL A 869 11.00 -70.52 7.39
C VAL A 869 10.03 -70.18 8.51
N THR A 870 9.75 -71.15 9.38
CA THR A 870 8.80 -70.98 10.49
C THR A 870 9.40 -71.39 11.83
N GLN A 871 10.59 -72.02 11.81
CA GLN A 871 11.36 -72.37 13.00
C GLN A 871 12.80 -72.79 12.60
N PRO A 872 13.87 -72.32 13.28
CA PRO A 872 13.85 -71.14 14.14
C PRO A 872 13.45 -69.91 13.31
N ASP A 873 12.74 -68.96 13.93
CA ASP A 873 12.21 -67.79 13.23
C ASP A 873 12.55 -66.46 13.94
N GLY A 874 13.32 -66.52 15.04
CA GLY A 874 13.84 -65.34 15.72
C GLY A 874 13.82 -65.43 17.24
N GLY A 875 14.93 -65.02 17.87
CA GLY A 875 15.04 -64.84 19.32
C GLY A 875 15.20 -66.13 20.14
N GLU A 876 15.22 -67.31 19.51
CA GLU A 876 15.53 -68.56 20.22
C GLU A 876 16.99 -68.60 20.67
N GLU A 877 17.27 -69.18 21.85
CA GLU A 877 18.64 -69.49 22.29
C GLU A 877 18.88 -70.99 22.21
N ILE A 878 19.85 -71.39 21.38
CA ILE A 878 20.14 -72.77 21.03
C ILE A 878 21.58 -73.09 21.43
N PRO A 879 21.81 -73.97 22.42
CA PRO A 879 23.18 -74.32 22.83
C PRO A 879 23.96 -75.01 21.71
N GLY A 880 25.24 -74.65 21.55
CA GLY A 880 26.19 -75.43 20.74
C GLY A 880 26.24 -76.89 21.20
N ASP A 881 26.32 -77.83 20.25
CA ASP A 881 26.28 -79.30 20.42
C ASP A 881 24.89 -79.91 20.76
N SER A 882 23.79 -79.16 20.62
CA SER A 882 22.41 -79.65 20.82
C SER A 882 21.73 -80.16 19.52
N VAL A 883 20.54 -80.78 19.59
CA VAL A 883 19.73 -81.19 18.41
C VAL A 883 18.44 -80.36 18.36
N TYR A 884 18.13 -79.77 17.20
CA TYR A 884 17.03 -78.81 16.99
C TYR A 884 16.29 -79.03 15.65
N ASP A 885 14.96 -78.91 15.63
CA ASP A 885 14.16 -79.09 14.39
C ASP A 885 13.98 -77.76 13.63
N ILE A 886 14.35 -77.75 12.36
CA ILE A 886 14.09 -76.67 11.39
C ILE A 886 12.77 -76.96 10.67
N LYS A 887 11.89 -75.95 10.51
CA LYS A 887 10.57 -76.08 9.84
C LYS A 887 10.32 -74.99 8.83
N TRP A 888 9.63 -75.35 7.75
CA TRP A 888 9.30 -74.42 6.66
C TRP A 888 7.98 -74.77 5.96
N SER A 889 7.48 -73.83 5.16
CA SER A 889 6.34 -73.98 4.26
C SER A 889 6.71 -73.51 2.85
N VAL A 890 6.34 -74.28 1.83
CA VAL A 890 6.39 -73.81 0.42
C VAL A 890 5.03 -74.10 -0.23
N ALA A 891 4.36 -73.07 -0.74
CA ALA A 891 3.01 -73.20 -1.28
C ALA A 891 2.98 -74.14 -2.50
N LYS A 892 2.19 -75.22 -2.42
CA LYS A 892 2.01 -76.21 -3.51
C LYS A 892 1.31 -75.67 -4.76
N GLY A 893 0.84 -74.42 -4.75
CA GLY A 893 -0.18 -73.92 -5.68
C GLY A 893 0.29 -73.16 -6.93
N THR A 894 1.55 -72.73 -7.05
CA THR A 894 1.97 -71.79 -8.12
C THR A 894 3.37 -72.01 -8.70
N HIS A 895 4.16 -72.97 -8.22
CA HIS A 895 5.52 -73.21 -8.72
C HIS A 895 5.69 -74.70 -9.05
N ASN A 896 6.18 -75.01 -10.26
CA ASN A 896 6.50 -76.38 -10.67
C ASN A 896 7.73 -76.87 -9.89
N LEU A 897 7.61 -77.20 -8.60
CA LEU A 897 8.75 -77.60 -7.76
C LEU A 897 9.44 -78.89 -8.27
N ALA A 898 10.77 -78.92 -8.22
CA ALA A 898 11.57 -80.11 -8.54
C ALA A 898 11.34 -81.26 -7.55
N ALA A 899 11.73 -82.49 -7.93
CA ALA A 899 11.73 -83.62 -7.01
C ALA A 899 12.81 -83.41 -5.93
N ASN A 900 12.40 -83.42 -4.66
CA ASN A 900 13.23 -83.04 -3.51
C ASN A 900 13.85 -81.63 -3.64
N PRO A 901 13.02 -80.58 -3.61
CA PRO A 901 13.42 -79.25 -4.04
C PRO A 901 14.14 -78.44 -2.96
N ILE A 902 14.35 -78.97 -1.75
CA ILE A 902 14.74 -78.18 -0.57
C ILE A 902 16.23 -78.31 -0.25
N ASN A 903 16.90 -77.17 -0.07
CA ASN A 903 18.23 -77.06 0.53
C ASN A 903 18.15 -76.21 1.81
N ILE A 904 18.90 -76.58 2.83
CA ILE A 904 18.88 -75.94 4.16
C ILE A 904 20.30 -75.57 4.56
N SER A 905 20.50 -74.34 5.02
CA SER A 905 21.79 -73.82 5.48
C SER A 905 21.61 -72.92 6.71
N TYR A 906 22.68 -72.68 7.45
CA TYR A 906 22.69 -71.72 8.55
C TYR A 906 23.90 -70.78 8.48
N SER A 907 23.76 -69.63 9.13
CA SER A 907 24.79 -68.62 9.31
C SER A 907 24.92 -68.31 10.80
N THR A 908 26.11 -67.88 11.22
CA THR A 908 26.42 -67.37 12.57
C THR A 908 26.84 -65.90 12.54
N ASN A 909 26.52 -65.18 11.46
CA ASN A 909 27.01 -63.82 11.22
C ASN A 909 26.02 -62.95 10.45
N ASN A 910 24.74 -63.10 10.76
CA ASN A 910 23.63 -62.33 10.21
C ASN A 910 23.44 -62.51 8.70
N GLY A 911 23.77 -63.70 8.19
CA GLY A 911 23.52 -64.08 6.80
C GLY A 911 24.48 -63.48 5.77
N ASN A 912 25.68 -63.02 6.19
CA ASN A 912 26.65 -62.40 5.29
C ASN A 912 26.95 -63.28 4.05
N PRO A 913 26.96 -62.71 2.82
CA PRO A 913 27.17 -63.47 1.59
C PRO A 913 28.47 -64.30 1.60
N GLY A 914 28.38 -65.58 1.20
CA GLY A 914 29.54 -66.50 1.13
C GLY A 914 29.93 -67.20 2.43
N THR A 915 29.17 -67.00 3.52
CA THR A 915 29.49 -67.56 4.86
C THR A 915 28.45 -68.55 5.40
N TRP A 916 27.43 -68.85 4.60
CA TRP A 916 26.40 -69.85 4.90
C TRP A 916 27.01 -71.26 4.89
N THR A 917 26.73 -72.03 5.93
CA THR A 917 27.15 -73.43 6.05
C THR A 917 25.96 -74.33 5.73
N GLU A 918 26.16 -75.29 4.83
CA GLU A 918 25.13 -76.26 4.43
C GLU A 918 24.77 -77.21 5.59
N ILE A 919 23.48 -77.39 5.81
CA ILE A 919 22.93 -78.39 6.74
C ILE A 919 22.51 -79.64 5.97
N ALA A 920 21.72 -79.47 4.91
CA ALA A 920 21.17 -80.55 4.11
C ALA A 920 20.82 -80.06 2.69
N THR A 921 20.88 -80.96 1.71
CA THR A 921 20.58 -80.66 0.30
C THR A 921 19.74 -81.76 -0.34
N ASN A 922 18.89 -81.37 -1.31
CA ASN A 922 17.94 -82.24 -2.01
C ASN A 922 16.99 -82.98 -1.06
N GLU A 923 16.41 -82.24 -0.12
CA GLU A 923 15.42 -82.75 0.83
C GLU A 923 14.00 -82.73 0.24
N PRO A 924 13.14 -83.68 0.62
CA PRO A 924 11.73 -83.63 0.27
C PRO A 924 11.07 -82.41 0.92
N ASN A 925 10.11 -81.79 0.23
CA ASN A 925 9.32 -80.69 0.80
C ASN A 925 8.19 -81.25 1.71
N ASP A 926 8.57 -81.80 2.86
CA ASP A 926 7.67 -82.36 3.89
C ASP A 926 7.50 -81.45 5.13
N GLY A 927 8.20 -80.31 5.13
CA GLY A 927 8.00 -79.18 6.06
C GLY A 927 8.88 -79.20 7.31
N LYS A 928 9.83 -80.14 7.46
CA LYS A 928 10.76 -80.17 8.61
C LYS A 928 12.07 -80.94 8.39
N TYR A 929 13.12 -80.58 9.13
CA TYR A 929 14.41 -81.28 9.17
C TYR A 929 15.05 -81.22 10.57
N SER A 930 15.60 -82.33 11.08
CA SER A 930 16.26 -82.36 12.40
C SER A 930 17.77 -82.06 12.28
N TRP A 931 18.23 -80.93 12.84
CA TRP A 931 19.59 -80.40 12.76
C TRP A 931 20.38 -80.63 14.05
N THR A 932 21.65 -81.09 13.95
CA THR A 932 22.60 -81.07 15.08
C THR A 932 23.40 -79.77 15.04
N VAL A 933 23.27 -78.94 16.07
CA VAL A 933 23.73 -77.55 16.13
C VAL A 933 25.22 -77.51 16.48
N PRO A 934 26.08 -76.94 15.63
CA PRO A 934 27.52 -76.88 15.88
C PRO A 934 27.88 -75.83 16.95
N ASN A 935 28.93 -76.12 17.72
CA ASN A 935 29.44 -75.25 18.77
C ASN A 935 30.37 -74.15 18.22
N PRO A 936 30.00 -72.85 18.29
CA PRO A 936 30.71 -71.77 17.62
C PRO A 936 31.88 -71.22 18.45
N ALA A 937 32.85 -70.59 17.77
CA ALA A 937 34.01 -69.94 18.41
C ALA A 937 33.66 -68.65 19.18
N ALA A 938 32.46 -68.09 19.03
CA ALA A 938 31.87 -67.01 19.84
C ALA A 938 30.35 -67.18 19.90
N THR A 939 29.67 -66.71 20.97
CA THR A 939 28.21 -66.78 21.05
C THR A 939 27.68 -65.93 19.90
N SER A 940 27.01 -66.56 18.95
CA SER A 940 26.45 -65.87 17.82
C SER A 940 24.99 -65.59 18.10
N ASN A 941 24.68 -64.38 18.57
CA ASN A 941 23.32 -63.81 18.59
C ASN A 941 22.87 -63.30 17.22
N LYS A 942 23.62 -63.67 16.16
CA LYS A 942 23.39 -63.28 14.77
C LYS A 942 23.12 -64.50 13.89
N SER A 943 22.64 -65.60 14.48
CA SER A 943 22.47 -66.83 13.72
C SER A 943 21.18 -66.80 12.93
N LEU A 944 21.21 -67.32 11.72
CA LEU A 944 20.04 -67.38 10.82
C LEU A 944 20.00 -68.77 10.17
N VAL A 945 18.80 -69.24 9.85
CA VAL A 945 18.59 -70.44 9.05
C VAL A 945 17.93 -70.02 7.75
N LYS A 946 18.44 -70.57 6.65
CA LYS A 946 17.94 -70.31 5.31
C LYS A 946 17.48 -71.60 4.66
N VAL A 947 16.28 -71.57 4.12
CA VAL A 947 15.68 -72.63 3.31
C VAL A 947 15.58 -72.12 1.88
N GLU A 948 16.16 -72.86 0.94
CA GLU A 948 16.07 -72.63 -0.50
C GLU A 948 15.18 -73.70 -1.11
N ALA A 949 14.22 -73.30 -1.97
CA ALA A 949 13.41 -74.18 -2.79
C ALA A 949 13.79 -74.03 -4.27
N ARG A 950 13.72 -75.12 -5.03
CA ARG A 950 14.01 -75.13 -6.48
C ARG A 950 12.82 -75.61 -7.32
N ASP A 951 12.57 -74.95 -8.45
CA ASP A 951 11.61 -75.42 -9.47
C ASP A 951 12.24 -76.40 -10.49
N VAL A 952 11.41 -76.99 -11.37
CA VAL A 952 11.86 -77.97 -12.39
C VAL A 952 12.72 -77.32 -13.48
N GLU A 953 12.63 -76.00 -13.66
CA GLU A 953 13.43 -75.20 -14.60
C GLU A 953 14.79 -74.79 -14.01
N GLY A 954 14.97 -74.92 -12.69
CA GLY A 954 16.24 -74.72 -11.98
C GLY A 954 16.34 -73.40 -11.22
N ASN A 955 15.29 -72.57 -11.20
CA ASN A 955 15.24 -71.33 -10.45
C ASN A 955 15.11 -71.63 -8.95
N THR A 956 15.80 -70.84 -8.13
CA THR A 956 15.89 -71.04 -6.68
C THR A 956 15.42 -69.83 -5.92
N GLY A 957 14.43 -69.99 -5.05
CA GLY A 957 14.05 -68.94 -4.11
C GLY A 957 14.31 -69.37 -2.70
N GLU A 958 14.69 -68.40 -1.89
CA GLU A 958 15.17 -68.62 -0.55
C GLU A 958 14.38 -67.76 0.42
N ASP A 959 14.26 -68.27 1.63
CA ASP A 959 13.76 -67.54 2.77
C ASP A 959 14.64 -67.82 3.96
N THR A 960 14.83 -66.79 4.77
CA THR A 960 15.67 -66.80 5.96
C THR A 960 14.78 -66.50 7.15
N SER A 961 15.02 -67.16 8.27
CA SER A 961 14.33 -66.88 9.55
C SER A 961 14.13 -65.38 9.79
N ASP A 962 12.92 -64.96 10.17
CA ASP A 962 12.49 -63.55 10.21
C ASP A 962 13.34 -62.67 11.14
N ALA A 963 13.94 -63.27 12.17
CA ALA A 963 14.96 -62.63 12.98
C ALA A 963 16.11 -63.59 13.34
N VAL A 964 17.20 -62.99 13.86
CA VAL A 964 18.35 -63.74 14.36
C VAL A 964 17.97 -64.55 15.60
N PHE A 965 18.53 -65.74 15.69
CA PHE A 965 18.55 -66.55 16.91
C PHE A 965 19.98 -66.68 17.42
N THR A 966 20.13 -67.09 18.68
CA THR A 966 21.42 -67.20 19.35
C THR A 966 21.93 -68.63 19.36
N ILE A 967 23.14 -68.87 18.85
CA ILE A 967 23.91 -70.10 19.14
C ILE A 967 25.00 -69.74 20.15
N THR A 968 24.94 -70.30 21.35
CA THR A 968 25.83 -69.90 22.47
C THR A 968 27.19 -70.63 22.48
N LYS A 969 28.28 -69.88 22.73
CA LYS A 969 29.69 -70.31 22.93
C LYS A 969 30.03 -70.49 24.40
N THR A 970 31.12 -71.19 24.64
CA THR A 970 31.79 -71.39 25.95
C THR A 970 33.21 -70.74 25.92
N THR A 971 33.67 -70.02 26.99
CA THR A 971 34.70 -68.90 27.04
C THR A 971 36.23 -69.23 27.19
N SER A 972 37.15 -68.22 27.12
CA SER A 972 38.65 -68.27 27.16
C SER A 972 39.32 -67.60 28.40
N THR A 973 40.41 -68.17 28.96
CA THR A 973 41.09 -67.74 30.22
C THR A 973 42.61 -68.02 30.19
N GLU A 974 43.44 -67.20 30.86
CA GLU A 974 44.89 -67.43 31.06
C GLU A 974 45.24 -67.56 32.56
N ASN A 975 46.15 -68.48 32.91
CA ASN A 975 46.52 -68.80 34.30
C ASN A 975 48.04 -68.92 34.48
N GLU A 976 48.59 -68.29 35.50
CA GLU A 976 50.02 -68.33 35.82
C GLU A 976 50.25 -68.58 37.32
N THR A 977 51.19 -69.47 37.66
CA THR A 977 51.50 -69.80 39.07
C THR A 977 52.77 -69.11 39.53
N ILE A 978 52.64 -68.25 40.53
CA ILE A 978 53.71 -67.42 41.10
C ILE A 978 54.26 -68.09 42.38
N PRO A 979 55.56 -68.41 42.45
CA PRO A 979 56.19 -68.99 43.64
C PRO A 979 56.18 -68.05 44.85
N ALA A 980 56.36 -68.61 46.06
CA ALA A 980 56.32 -67.85 47.31
C ALA A 980 57.48 -66.84 47.46
N GLY A 981 57.15 -65.58 47.73
CA GLY A 981 58.14 -64.53 48.05
C GLY A 981 58.66 -63.75 46.85
N GLU A 982 58.10 -63.98 45.66
CA GLU A 982 58.49 -63.33 44.40
C GLU A 982 57.44 -62.28 43.97
N THR A 983 57.88 -61.35 43.14
CA THR A 983 57.03 -60.39 42.44
C THR A 983 57.11 -60.73 40.96
N GLU A 984 55.98 -61.08 40.36
CA GLU A 984 55.91 -61.44 38.94
C GLU A 984 54.79 -60.67 38.25
N THR A 985 55.00 -60.36 36.97
CA THR A 985 54.02 -59.72 36.10
C THR A 985 53.30 -60.79 35.28
N VAL A 986 52.00 -60.93 35.51
CA VAL A 986 51.12 -61.85 34.80
C VAL A 986 50.50 -61.11 33.62
N GLU A 987 50.77 -61.61 32.42
CA GLU A 987 50.20 -61.10 31.18
C GLU A 987 48.81 -61.71 30.96
N GLY A 988 47.79 -60.86 30.79
CA GLY A 988 46.47 -61.31 30.40
C GLY A 988 46.39 -61.81 28.96
N PRO A 989 45.24 -62.36 28.53
CA PRO A 989 45.01 -62.71 27.12
C PRO A 989 45.35 -61.52 26.21
N SER A 990 46.01 -61.76 25.07
CA SER A 990 46.60 -60.68 24.25
C SER A 990 45.62 -59.60 23.78
N GLU A 991 44.33 -59.94 23.69
CA GLU A 991 43.25 -59.01 23.31
C GLU A 991 42.89 -58.02 24.43
N SER A 992 43.17 -58.37 25.68
CA SER A 992 42.91 -57.52 26.85
C SER A 992 43.90 -56.36 26.99
N GLY A 993 45.12 -56.50 26.45
CA GLY A 993 46.20 -55.51 26.62
C GLY A 993 46.51 -55.19 28.08
N THR A 994 46.33 -56.18 28.98
CA THR A 994 46.39 -56.01 30.44
C THR A 994 47.55 -56.78 31.06
N THR A 995 48.25 -56.14 31.97
CA THR A 995 49.31 -56.76 32.78
C THR A 995 49.01 -56.56 34.26
N VAL A 996 49.33 -57.55 35.08
CA VAL A 996 49.10 -57.52 36.52
C VAL A 996 50.36 -57.92 37.26
N GLU A 997 50.93 -57.02 38.04
CA GLU A 997 52.09 -57.30 38.88
C GLU A 997 51.63 -57.69 40.29
N ILE A 998 51.96 -58.93 40.69
CA ILE A 998 51.54 -59.52 41.97
C ILE A 998 52.78 -59.94 42.75
N THR A 999 52.89 -59.45 43.98
CA THR A 999 53.90 -59.90 44.94
C THR A 999 53.28 -60.90 45.91
N THR A 1000 53.89 -62.06 46.07
CA THR A 1000 53.34 -63.12 46.92
C THR A 1000 54.19 -63.35 48.18
N THR A 1001 53.56 -63.84 49.25
CA THR A 1001 54.21 -64.33 50.48
C THR A 1001 54.14 -65.87 50.60
N GLY A 1002 53.33 -66.52 49.74
CA GLY A 1002 53.14 -67.96 49.54
C GLY A 1002 52.88 -68.26 48.06
N GLU A 1003 52.89 -69.53 47.62
CA GLU A 1003 52.63 -69.85 46.20
C GLU A 1003 51.17 -69.54 45.83
N VAL A 1004 50.95 -68.79 44.75
CA VAL A 1004 49.63 -68.33 44.30
C VAL A 1004 49.53 -68.47 42.78
N THR A 1005 48.53 -69.19 42.29
CA THR A 1005 48.08 -69.07 40.90
C THR A 1005 47.20 -67.85 40.73
N ALA A 1006 47.59 -66.98 39.80
CA ALA A 1006 46.83 -65.83 39.32
C ALA A 1006 46.17 -66.20 37.98
N THR A 1007 44.94 -65.75 37.79
CA THR A 1007 44.11 -65.98 36.62
C THR A 1007 43.66 -64.63 36.10
N VAL A 1008 43.85 -64.38 34.82
CA VAL A 1008 43.35 -63.18 34.14
C VAL A 1008 42.37 -63.63 33.06
N ALA A 1009 41.11 -63.26 33.22
CA ALA A 1009 40.03 -63.56 32.28
C ALA A 1009 39.58 -62.26 31.59
N TYR A 1010 39.43 -62.32 30.27
CA TYR A 1010 39.03 -61.18 29.46
C TYR A 1010 37.60 -61.33 28.94
N TYR A 1011 36.86 -60.22 28.96
CA TYR A 1011 35.49 -60.13 28.47
C TYR A 1011 35.34 -58.88 27.58
N GLU A 1012 34.84 -59.10 26.36
CA GLU A 1012 34.53 -58.03 25.40
C GLU A 1012 33.25 -57.26 25.76
N GLU A 1013 32.38 -57.85 26.58
CA GLU A 1013 31.16 -57.24 27.09
C GLU A 1013 31.13 -57.33 28.63
N ASN A 1014 30.40 -56.44 29.29
CA ASN A 1014 30.30 -56.42 30.75
C ASN A 1014 29.68 -57.73 31.27
N PRO A 1015 30.42 -58.56 32.05
CA PRO A 1015 29.89 -59.81 32.61
C PRO A 1015 28.75 -59.62 33.61
N HIS A 1016 28.55 -58.40 34.12
CA HIS A 1016 27.47 -57.99 35.02
C HIS A 1016 26.60 -56.90 34.36
N PRO A 1017 25.86 -57.20 33.28
CA PRO A 1017 25.01 -56.21 32.59
C PRO A 1017 23.86 -55.69 33.47
N GLU A 1018 23.51 -56.40 34.55
CA GLU A 1018 22.52 -56.00 35.53
C GLU A 1018 22.93 -54.81 36.40
N ALA A 1019 24.23 -54.54 36.50
CA ALA A 1019 24.76 -53.41 37.25
C ALA A 1019 24.94 -52.20 36.32
N GLU A 1020 24.32 -51.06 36.67
CA GLU A 1020 24.42 -49.83 35.88
C GLU A 1020 25.88 -49.35 35.86
N LYS A 1021 26.56 -49.58 34.72
CA LYS A 1021 27.92 -49.09 34.52
C LYS A 1021 27.90 -47.55 34.44
N PRO A 1022 28.91 -46.86 34.97
CA PRO A 1022 29.08 -45.44 34.69
C PRO A 1022 28.98 -45.18 33.18
N ALA A 1023 28.14 -44.22 32.78
CA ALA A 1023 27.82 -43.92 31.36
C ALA A 1023 29.07 -43.64 30.49
N GLU A 1024 30.18 -43.37 31.16
CA GLU A 1024 31.47 -42.96 30.62
C GLU A 1024 32.52 -44.09 30.58
N MET A 1025 32.14 -45.32 30.96
CA MET A 1025 32.99 -46.52 30.97
C MET A 1025 32.97 -47.28 29.63
N LEU A 1026 34.15 -47.67 29.14
CA LEU A 1026 34.34 -48.37 27.87
C LEU A 1026 34.00 -49.87 27.97
N GLU A 1027 33.78 -50.52 26.83
CA GLU A 1027 33.43 -51.95 26.75
C GLU A 1027 34.67 -52.83 26.66
N LYS A 1028 35.42 -52.88 27.77
CA LYS A 1028 36.62 -53.69 27.90
C LYS A 1028 36.80 -54.05 29.38
N PHE A 1029 36.66 -55.34 29.71
CA PHE A 1029 36.60 -55.80 31.10
C PHE A 1029 37.56 -56.96 31.36
N VAL A 1030 38.23 -56.92 32.50
CA VAL A 1030 39.17 -57.96 32.92
C VAL A 1030 38.87 -58.40 34.34
N ASP A 1031 38.82 -59.71 34.57
CA ASP A 1031 38.70 -60.29 35.89
C ASP A 1031 40.04 -60.88 36.32
N VAL A 1032 40.57 -60.40 37.45
CA VAL A 1032 41.86 -60.84 38.02
C VAL A 1032 41.58 -61.66 39.27
N ALA A 1033 41.70 -62.98 39.18
CA ALA A 1033 41.48 -63.88 40.31
C ALA A 1033 42.82 -64.47 40.82
N VAL A 1034 42.92 -64.72 42.12
CA VAL A 1034 44.06 -65.40 42.73
C VAL A 1034 43.56 -66.55 43.58
N SER A 1035 44.28 -67.66 43.50
CA SER A 1035 43.91 -68.92 44.17
C SER A 1035 43.90 -68.82 45.70
N ASP A 1036 44.74 -67.98 46.30
CA ASP A 1036 44.73 -67.68 47.74
C ASP A 1036 45.19 -66.24 48.02
N LYS A 1037 44.23 -65.35 48.31
CA LYS A 1037 44.48 -63.92 48.51
C LYS A 1037 45.25 -63.58 49.80
N GLU A 1038 45.26 -64.46 50.80
CA GLU A 1038 45.98 -64.24 52.07
C GLU A 1038 47.50 -64.36 51.88
N ASN A 1039 47.93 -65.00 50.79
CA ASN A 1039 49.31 -65.15 50.39
C ASN A 1039 49.76 -64.07 49.39
N VAL A 1040 48.95 -63.03 49.12
CA VAL A 1040 49.29 -61.89 48.27
C VAL A 1040 49.64 -60.69 49.15
N SER A 1041 50.74 -60.00 48.84
CA SER A 1041 51.13 -58.75 49.49
C SER A 1041 50.48 -57.57 48.76
N TRP A 1042 49.47 -56.96 49.37
CA TRP A 1042 48.71 -55.86 48.79
C TRP A 1042 49.42 -54.50 48.93
N PRO A 1043 49.25 -53.56 47.98
CA PRO A 1043 48.42 -53.65 46.79
C PRO A 1043 49.05 -54.41 45.61
N ILE A 1044 48.21 -54.88 44.68
CA ILE A 1044 48.64 -55.36 43.36
C ILE A 1044 48.51 -54.23 42.33
N TYR A 1045 49.43 -54.18 41.37
CA TYR A 1045 49.42 -53.17 40.31
C TYR A 1045 48.82 -53.76 39.04
N VAL A 1046 47.86 -53.04 38.45
CA VAL A 1046 47.19 -53.43 37.19
C VAL A 1046 47.31 -52.27 36.22
N GLU A 1047 47.68 -52.57 34.97
CA GLU A 1047 47.61 -51.62 33.87
C GLU A 1047 46.96 -52.23 32.63
N MET A 1048 46.28 -51.38 31.86
CA MET A 1048 45.58 -51.77 30.64
C MET A 1048 45.74 -50.71 29.56
N HIS A 1049 46.22 -51.12 28.39
CA HIS A 1049 46.45 -50.25 27.24
C HIS A 1049 45.19 -50.00 26.39
N TYR A 1050 45.11 -48.79 25.84
CA TYR A 1050 44.06 -48.35 24.93
C TYR A 1050 44.65 -47.60 23.72
N THR A 1051 43.80 -47.28 22.74
CA THR A 1051 44.12 -46.53 21.52
C THR A 1051 43.29 -45.26 21.42
N ASP A 1052 43.78 -44.23 20.72
CA ASP A 1052 43.09 -42.94 20.55
C ASP A 1052 41.67 -43.08 19.94
N ALA A 1053 41.45 -44.12 19.13
CA ALA A 1053 40.14 -44.41 18.55
C ALA A 1053 39.14 -44.94 19.59
N GLU A 1054 39.59 -45.72 20.58
CA GLU A 1054 38.75 -46.27 21.65
C GLU A 1054 38.23 -45.19 22.62
N VAL A 1055 38.89 -44.03 22.68
CA VAL A 1055 38.56 -42.92 23.59
C VAL A 1055 38.02 -41.66 22.88
N ALA A 1056 37.72 -41.74 21.58
CA ALA A 1056 37.29 -40.61 20.76
C ALA A 1056 36.01 -39.94 21.31
N GLY A 1057 36.08 -38.62 21.59
CA GLY A 1057 34.97 -37.84 22.13
C GLY A 1057 34.92 -37.76 23.67
N LYS A 1058 35.90 -38.36 24.36
CA LYS A 1058 36.10 -38.27 25.82
C LYS A 1058 37.27 -37.33 26.17
N ASP A 1059 37.30 -36.84 27.41
CA ASP A 1059 38.44 -36.13 27.98
C ASP A 1059 39.43 -37.14 28.60
N GLU A 1060 40.45 -37.50 27.84
CA GLU A 1060 41.46 -38.50 28.21
C GLU A 1060 42.17 -38.19 29.54
N SER A 1061 42.26 -36.92 29.96
CA SER A 1061 42.91 -36.53 31.21
C SER A 1061 42.17 -36.99 32.48
N THR A 1062 40.93 -37.45 32.32
CA THR A 1062 40.04 -37.86 33.42
C THR A 1062 39.96 -39.37 33.62
N MET A 1063 40.66 -40.15 32.78
CA MET A 1063 40.53 -41.61 32.75
C MET A 1063 41.07 -42.31 34.00
N GLY A 1064 40.42 -43.42 34.37
CA GLY A 1064 40.86 -44.30 35.45
C GLY A 1064 40.05 -45.59 35.54
N PHE A 1065 40.51 -46.52 36.39
CA PHE A 1065 39.91 -47.82 36.64
C PHE A 1065 38.76 -47.78 37.65
N TYR A 1066 37.85 -48.73 37.45
CA TYR A 1066 36.73 -49.03 38.31
C TYR A 1066 36.72 -50.53 38.57
N TYR A 1067 36.33 -50.90 39.79
CA TYR A 1067 36.13 -52.30 40.18
C TYR A 1067 34.65 -52.53 40.50
N TYR A 1068 34.18 -53.73 40.23
CA TYR A 1068 32.85 -54.14 40.61
C TYR A 1068 32.85 -54.63 42.06
N ASN A 1069 32.02 -54.11 42.95
CA ASN A 1069 31.98 -54.61 44.32
C ASN A 1069 30.88 -55.67 44.46
N ASN A 1070 31.27 -56.95 44.53
CA ASN A 1070 30.32 -58.07 44.68
C ASN A 1070 29.46 -58.00 45.96
N THR A 1071 29.81 -57.17 46.94
CA THR A 1071 29.04 -57.05 48.20
C THR A 1071 27.82 -56.14 48.06
N ASP A 1072 27.94 -55.05 47.30
CA ASP A 1072 26.83 -54.10 47.06
C ASP A 1072 26.28 -54.15 45.64
N GLY A 1073 26.92 -54.90 44.74
CA GLY A 1073 26.47 -55.11 43.36
C GLY A 1073 26.61 -53.88 42.49
N ALA A 1074 27.56 -52.98 42.78
CA ALA A 1074 27.76 -51.74 42.03
C ALA A 1074 29.23 -51.51 41.62
N TRP A 1075 29.41 -50.71 40.57
CA TRP A 1075 30.72 -50.25 40.11
C TRP A 1075 31.23 -49.08 40.95
N HIS A 1076 32.46 -49.20 41.45
CA HIS A 1076 33.13 -48.15 42.21
C HIS A 1076 34.46 -47.77 41.55
N ARG A 1077 34.81 -46.48 41.58
CA ARG A 1077 36.10 -46.02 41.08
C ARG A 1077 37.19 -46.45 42.06
N CYS A 1078 38.30 -46.98 41.54
CA CYS A 1078 39.43 -47.36 42.37
C CYS A 1078 39.98 -46.12 43.10
N SER A 1079 40.35 -46.28 44.37
CA SER A 1079 40.81 -45.15 45.18
C SER A 1079 42.17 -44.60 44.72
N ASN A 1080 43.02 -45.46 44.13
CA ASN A 1080 44.33 -45.10 43.59
C ASN A 1080 44.46 -45.56 42.12
N THR A 1081 43.97 -44.73 41.21
CA THR A 1081 44.03 -44.97 39.76
C THR A 1081 44.37 -43.68 39.01
N GLY A 1082 44.97 -43.84 37.83
CA GLY A 1082 45.26 -42.74 36.92
C GLY A 1082 45.44 -43.21 35.49
N VAL A 1083 45.90 -42.29 34.65
CA VAL A 1083 46.12 -42.50 33.22
C VAL A 1083 47.46 -41.91 32.81
N ASN A 1084 48.15 -42.58 31.89
CA ASN A 1084 49.31 -42.06 31.20
C ASN A 1084 48.92 -41.80 29.74
N THR A 1085 48.51 -40.56 29.45
CA THR A 1085 48.01 -40.16 28.13
C THR A 1085 49.10 -40.04 27.06
N ALA A 1086 50.38 -40.20 27.41
CA ALA A 1086 51.47 -40.19 26.43
C ALA A 1086 51.76 -41.61 25.89
N GLU A 1087 51.49 -42.63 26.70
CA GLU A 1087 51.75 -44.04 26.39
C GLU A 1087 50.46 -44.86 26.28
N ASN A 1088 49.30 -44.18 26.38
CA ASN A 1088 47.96 -44.70 26.19
C ASN A 1088 47.63 -45.93 27.05
N TYR A 1089 47.77 -45.81 28.35
CA TYR A 1089 47.27 -46.82 29.28
C TYR A 1089 46.68 -46.21 30.56
N VAL A 1090 45.74 -46.94 31.15
CA VAL A 1090 45.21 -46.68 32.49
C VAL A 1090 45.86 -47.63 33.48
N TRP A 1091 46.02 -47.19 34.74
CA TRP A 1091 46.65 -48.00 35.78
C TRP A 1091 45.95 -47.85 37.13
N ALA A 1092 46.04 -48.88 37.98
CA ALA A 1092 45.55 -48.85 39.35
C ALA A 1092 46.44 -49.69 40.30
N ASN A 1093 46.57 -49.21 41.54
CA ASN A 1093 47.14 -49.99 42.65
C ASN A 1093 46.01 -50.48 43.56
N LEU A 1094 45.50 -51.67 43.27
CA LEU A 1094 44.33 -52.24 43.93
C LEU A 1094 44.68 -52.69 45.34
N GLN A 1095 43.96 -52.16 46.33
CA GLN A 1095 44.08 -52.57 47.72
C GLN A 1095 43.28 -53.86 47.97
N GLU A 1096 43.62 -54.61 49.02
CA GLU A 1096 42.90 -55.84 49.39
C GLU A 1096 41.38 -55.60 49.55
N SER A 1097 40.99 -54.45 50.07
CA SER A 1097 39.58 -54.07 50.26
C SER A 1097 38.82 -53.81 48.96
N GLU A 1098 39.52 -53.55 47.86
CA GLU A 1098 38.95 -53.29 46.53
C GLU A 1098 38.88 -54.58 45.68
N TYR A 1099 39.53 -55.66 46.15
CA TYR A 1099 39.59 -56.96 45.47
C TYR A 1099 38.37 -57.86 45.76
N THR A 1100 37.26 -57.30 46.25
CA THR A 1100 36.04 -58.08 46.57
C THR A 1100 35.20 -58.39 45.34
N GLY A 1101 35.35 -57.66 44.23
CA GLY A 1101 34.85 -58.08 42.92
C GLY A 1101 35.86 -57.74 41.83
N THR A 1102 36.77 -58.67 41.70
CA THR A 1102 37.95 -58.77 40.83
C THR A 1102 37.77 -58.41 39.35
N LEU A 1103 36.54 -58.12 38.92
CA LEU A 1103 36.20 -57.56 37.61
C LEU A 1103 36.46 -56.05 37.57
N LEU A 1104 37.29 -55.66 36.60
CA LEU A 1104 37.80 -54.31 36.37
C LEU A 1104 37.35 -53.77 35.02
N GLY A 1105 37.06 -52.48 34.96
CA GLY A 1105 36.79 -51.71 33.74
C GLY A 1105 37.32 -50.27 33.85
N PHE A 1106 37.31 -49.49 32.76
CA PHE A 1106 37.89 -48.13 32.76
C PHE A 1106 37.11 -47.11 31.91
N GLY A 1107 37.21 -45.81 32.23
CA GLY A 1107 36.44 -44.74 31.57
C GLY A 1107 36.77 -43.29 31.99
N GLY A 1108 36.24 -42.29 31.24
CA GLY A 1108 36.46 -40.84 31.42
C GLY A 1108 35.36 -39.95 30.79
N THR A 1109 35.24 -38.66 31.14
CA THR A 1109 34.02 -37.83 30.91
C THR A 1109 33.84 -37.26 29.47
N THR A 1110 32.60 -36.90 29.08
CA THR A 1110 32.21 -36.34 27.76
C THR A 1110 32.50 -34.84 27.53
N LYS A 1111 32.67 -34.43 26.26
CA LYS A 1111 32.94 -33.04 25.82
C LYS A 1111 31.63 -32.24 25.55
N PRO A 1112 31.42 -31.02 26.09
CA PRO A 1112 30.12 -30.31 26.07
C PRO A 1112 29.76 -29.56 24.77
N LEU A 1113 28.45 -29.41 24.47
CA LEU A 1113 27.84 -28.67 23.33
C LEU A 1113 27.91 -27.12 23.48
N PRO A 1114 27.87 -26.34 22.37
CA PRO A 1114 27.92 -24.88 22.42
C PRO A 1114 26.63 -24.27 23.01
N PRO A 1115 26.71 -23.14 23.73
CA PRO A 1115 25.57 -22.57 24.43
C PRO A 1115 24.63 -21.77 23.50
N THR A 1116 23.32 -21.82 23.77
CA THR A 1116 22.27 -21.06 23.06
C THR A 1116 22.18 -19.60 23.49
N GLU A 1117 22.87 -19.27 24.57
CA GLU A 1117 23.12 -17.91 25.05
C GLU A 1117 24.64 -17.73 25.17
N ALA A 1118 25.17 -16.69 24.56
CA ALA A 1118 26.59 -16.39 24.60
C ALA A 1118 26.80 -14.90 24.85
N SER A 1119 27.96 -14.51 25.33
CA SER A 1119 28.28 -13.11 25.61
C SER A 1119 29.70 -12.83 25.19
N VAL A 1120 29.93 -11.63 24.66
CA VAL A 1120 31.25 -11.22 24.22
C VAL A 1120 31.50 -9.76 24.56
N ASP A 1121 32.68 -9.49 25.09
CA ASP A 1121 33.12 -8.13 25.35
C ASP A 1121 33.36 -7.41 24.03
N THR A 1122 32.80 -6.21 23.92
CA THR A 1122 32.97 -5.36 22.75
C THR A 1122 34.44 -5.01 22.54
N ASN A 1123 34.91 -5.04 21.29
CA ASN A 1123 36.30 -4.66 20.97
C ASN A 1123 36.57 -3.16 21.15
N THR A 1124 35.51 -2.35 21.34
CA THR A 1124 35.61 -0.94 21.71
C THR A 1124 35.75 -0.71 23.22
N GLY A 1125 35.67 -1.76 24.04
CA GLY A 1125 35.77 -1.68 25.49
C GLY A 1125 34.55 -1.04 26.16
N THR A 1126 33.40 -1.01 25.48
CA THR A 1126 32.16 -0.36 25.96
C THR A 1126 31.27 -1.25 26.83
N GLY A 1127 31.69 -2.50 27.07
CA GLY A 1127 31.02 -3.50 27.91
C GLY A 1127 30.71 -4.79 27.17
N THR A 1128 29.91 -5.66 27.78
CA THR A 1128 29.58 -7.00 27.28
C THR A 1128 28.26 -7.01 26.51
N ALA A 1129 28.28 -7.48 25.26
CA ALA A 1129 27.09 -7.74 24.46
C ALA A 1129 26.61 -9.17 24.68
N LYS A 1130 25.30 -9.37 24.83
CA LYS A 1130 24.68 -10.69 25.05
C LYS A 1130 23.92 -11.13 23.82
N PHE A 1131 24.06 -12.40 23.46
CA PHE A 1131 23.48 -13.01 22.28
C PHE A 1131 22.59 -14.16 22.70
N LYS A 1132 21.39 -14.22 22.11
CA LYS A 1132 20.43 -15.31 22.30
C LYS A 1132 19.89 -15.76 20.96
N THR A 1133 19.74 -17.08 20.78
CA THR A 1133 19.12 -17.66 19.59
C THR A 1133 17.88 -18.47 19.97
N SER A 1134 16.88 -18.51 19.09
CA SER A 1134 15.65 -19.29 19.30
C SER A 1134 15.82 -20.79 19.05
N ALA A 1135 16.88 -21.21 18.35
CA ALA A 1135 17.28 -22.59 18.05
C ALA A 1135 18.77 -22.65 17.68
N GLY A 1136 19.44 -23.80 17.82
CA GLY A 1136 20.89 -23.94 17.63
C GLY A 1136 21.74 -23.25 18.73
N GLY A 1137 23.07 -23.42 18.70
CA GLY A 1137 24.01 -22.83 19.67
C GLY A 1137 25.07 -21.96 19.00
N PHE A 1138 25.59 -20.94 19.70
CA PHE A 1138 26.61 -20.04 19.14
C PHE A 1138 28.00 -20.69 19.16
N GLU A 1139 28.66 -20.68 18.01
CA GLU A 1139 30.07 -21.02 17.83
C GLU A 1139 30.83 -19.81 17.32
N ASP A 1140 32.10 -19.69 17.68
CA ASP A 1140 32.99 -18.63 17.23
C ASP A 1140 32.44 -17.21 17.46
N LEU A 1141 31.60 -16.99 18.49
CA LEU A 1141 31.15 -15.65 18.85
C LEU A 1141 32.34 -14.82 19.32
N VAL A 1142 32.72 -13.83 18.52
CA VAL A 1142 33.83 -12.93 18.79
C VAL A 1142 33.46 -11.51 18.42
N ALA A 1143 33.92 -10.54 19.23
CA ALA A 1143 33.96 -9.16 18.80
C ALA A 1143 35.19 -8.97 17.91
N VAL A 1144 34.99 -8.44 16.71
CA VAL A 1144 36.05 -8.26 15.72
C VAL A 1144 36.47 -6.80 15.64
N ALA A 1145 37.71 -6.57 15.22
CA ALA A 1145 38.18 -5.24 14.87
C ALA A 1145 37.45 -4.75 13.62
N GLU A 1146 37.33 -3.43 13.52
CA GLU A 1146 36.78 -2.79 12.34
C GLU A 1146 37.51 -3.25 11.06
N PRO A 1147 36.78 -3.68 10.01
CA PRO A 1147 37.38 -4.12 8.76
C PRO A 1147 38.31 -3.07 8.15
N THR A 1148 39.47 -3.50 7.64
CA THR A 1148 40.54 -2.62 7.15
C THR A 1148 40.25 -1.95 5.81
N GLU A 1149 39.22 -2.37 5.06
CA GLU A 1149 38.84 -1.76 3.78
C GLU A 1149 38.04 -0.46 3.96
N LYS A 1150 38.49 0.60 3.27
CA LYS A 1150 37.94 1.97 3.39
C LYS A 1150 36.92 2.33 2.30
N ALA A 1151 36.82 1.57 1.21
CA ALA A 1151 35.94 1.90 0.10
C ALA A 1151 34.47 1.72 0.49
N GLY A 1152 33.64 2.75 0.33
CA GLY A 1152 32.20 2.72 0.65
C GLY A 1152 31.85 2.77 2.13
N LYS A 1153 32.84 2.88 3.03
CA LYS A 1153 32.60 2.93 4.48
C LYS A 1153 31.92 4.25 4.88
N PRO A 1154 30.81 4.22 5.62
CA PRO A 1154 30.18 5.44 6.13
C PRO A 1154 31.07 6.11 7.18
N ASN A 1155 31.05 7.45 7.22
CA ASN A 1155 31.80 8.23 8.21
C ASN A 1155 31.06 8.27 9.57
N LEU A 1156 30.93 7.10 10.20
CA LEU A 1156 30.18 6.89 11.45
C LEU A 1156 31.07 6.29 12.54
N VAL A 1157 30.67 6.50 13.80
CA VAL A 1157 31.34 5.94 14.98
C VAL A 1157 30.63 4.65 15.41
N PHE A 1158 31.30 3.50 15.27
CA PHE A 1158 30.78 2.20 15.69
C PHE A 1158 30.97 2.00 17.20
N LYS A 1159 30.05 2.54 18.00
CA LYS A 1159 30.14 2.60 19.48
C LYS A 1159 30.49 1.25 20.14
N HIS A 1160 29.86 0.16 19.70
CA HIS A 1160 30.05 -1.18 20.30
C HIS A 1160 30.92 -2.12 19.47
N GLY A 1161 31.51 -1.65 18.37
CA GLY A 1161 32.32 -2.46 17.46
C GLY A 1161 31.49 -3.44 16.61
N PHE A 1162 32.16 -4.46 16.09
CA PHE A 1162 31.58 -5.46 15.18
C PHE A 1162 31.56 -6.84 15.84
N PHE A 1163 30.61 -7.67 15.44
CA PHE A 1163 30.49 -9.03 15.94
C PHE A 1163 30.47 -10.05 14.80
N LYS A 1164 31.14 -11.18 15.04
CA LYS A 1164 31.13 -12.35 14.15
C LYS A 1164 30.70 -13.57 14.97
N PHE A 1165 29.79 -14.37 14.43
CA PHE A 1165 29.33 -15.61 15.06
C PHE A 1165 28.79 -16.59 14.03
N ASN A 1166 28.85 -17.88 14.36
CA ASN A 1166 28.18 -18.97 13.68
C ASN A 1166 27.07 -19.53 14.58
N ILE A 1167 26.02 -20.10 14.00
CA ILE A 1167 25.00 -20.86 14.74
C ILE A 1167 25.03 -22.29 14.25
N ALA A 1168 25.36 -23.23 15.14
CA ALA A 1168 25.44 -24.66 14.88
C ALA A 1168 24.19 -25.38 15.38
N GLY A 1169 23.90 -26.55 14.80
CA GLY A 1169 22.75 -27.39 15.20
C GLY A 1169 21.39 -26.95 14.66
N LEU A 1170 21.35 -26.33 13.47
CA LEU A 1170 20.10 -25.94 12.77
C LEU A 1170 19.80 -26.86 11.58
N ALA A 1171 18.51 -27.06 11.28
CA ALA A 1171 18.07 -27.78 10.08
C ALA A 1171 18.00 -26.87 8.83
N VAL A 1172 18.11 -27.46 7.63
CA VAL A 1172 18.03 -26.72 6.36
C VAL A 1172 16.62 -26.14 6.16
N GLY A 1173 16.53 -24.86 5.82
CA GLY A 1173 15.25 -24.15 5.62
C GLY A 1173 14.65 -23.57 6.91
N GLU A 1174 15.22 -23.89 8.07
CA GLU A 1174 14.76 -23.39 9.36
C GLU A 1174 14.99 -21.88 9.48
N THR A 1175 14.03 -21.18 10.08
CA THR A 1175 14.12 -19.74 10.34
C THR A 1175 14.40 -19.53 11.82
N VAL A 1176 15.50 -18.87 12.14
CA VAL A 1176 15.98 -18.63 13.51
C VAL A 1176 15.92 -17.15 13.86
N LYS A 1177 15.51 -16.83 15.10
CA LYS A 1177 15.56 -15.48 15.65
C LYS A 1177 16.81 -15.32 16.49
N VAL A 1178 17.60 -14.28 16.20
CA VAL A 1178 18.79 -13.90 16.96
C VAL A 1178 18.54 -12.56 17.64
N THR A 1179 18.65 -12.53 18.96
CA THR A 1179 18.52 -11.29 19.75
C THR A 1179 19.90 -10.90 20.29
N ILE A 1180 20.29 -9.65 20.04
CA ILE A 1180 21.53 -9.05 20.52
C ILE A 1180 21.17 -7.94 21.49
N GLU A 1181 21.60 -8.08 22.75
CA GLU A 1181 21.48 -7.06 23.78
C GLU A 1181 22.83 -6.33 23.93
N LEU A 1182 22.84 -5.03 23.62
CA LEU A 1182 24.06 -4.21 23.63
C LEU A 1182 24.39 -3.70 25.05
N PRO A 1183 25.68 -3.42 25.34
CA PRO A 1183 26.12 -3.04 26.70
C PRO A 1183 25.57 -1.71 27.23
N GLY A 1184 25.03 -0.84 26.37
CA GLY A 1184 24.50 0.46 26.75
C GLY A 1184 23.59 1.05 25.67
N ASP A 1185 22.86 2.11 26.02
CA ASP A 1185 21.90 2.75 25.11
C ASP A 1185 22.60 3.40 23.90
N LEU A 1186 21.95 3.33 22.73
CA LEU A 1186 22.37 4.00 21.51
C LEU A 1186 21.71 5.39 21.42
N PRO A 1187 22.40 6.44 20.96
CA PRO A 1187 21.77 7.74 20.70
C PRO A 1187 20.60 7.63 19.71
N ALA A 1188 19.59 8.48 19.86
CA ALA A 1188 18.50 8.58 18.89
C ALA A 1188 19.05 8.87 17.48
N GLY A 1189 18.47 8.24 16.46
CA GLY A 1189 18.98 8.27 15.08
C GLY A 1189 20.13 7.31 14.77
N SER A 1190 20.56 6.46 15.71
CA SER A 1190 21.57 5.42 15.43
C SER A 1190 21.07 4.41 14.38
N GLU A 1191 21.97 4.04 13.46
CA GLU A 1191 21.74 3.09 12.37
C GLU A 1191 22.59 1.82 12.55
N TYR A 1192 22.10 0.69 12.05
CA TYR A 1192 22.86 -0.58 12.01
C TYR A 1192 23.41 -0.80 10.61
N TRP A 1193 24.67 -1.23 10.53
CA TRP A 1193 25.40 -1.42 9.27
C TRP A 1193 25.95 -2.83 9.20
N LYS A 1194 26.21 -3.30 7.99
CA LYS A 1194 26.78 -4.62 7.75
C LYS A 1194 27.85 -4.53 6.68
N TYR A 1195 28.91 -5.33 6.82
CA TYR A 1195 29.98 -5.45 5.84
C TYR A 1195 30.07 -6.91 5.35
N GLY A 1196 29.87 -7.09 4.05
CA GLY A 1196 29.85 -8.39 3.40
C GLY A 1196 29.11 -8.35 2.06
N PRO A 1197 28.89 -9.49 1.40
CA PRO A 1197 28.23 -9.55 0.10
C PRO A 1197 26.70 -9.47 0.24
N THR A 1198 26.03 -8.92 -0.76
CA THR A 1198 24.55 -8.88 -0.90
C THR A 1198 24.11 -9.64 -2.15
N LEU A 1199 22.81 -9.93 -2.26
CA LEU A 1199 22.24 -10.63 -3.43
C LEU A 1199 22.45 -9.85 -4.74
N SER A 1200 22.43 -8.52 -4.68
CA SER A 1200 22.66 -7.65 -5.83
C SER A 1200 24.14 -7.31 -6.05
N ASN A 1201 25.01 -7.53 -5.06
CA ASN A 1201 26.44 -7.31 -5.17
C ASN A 1201 27.24 -8.40 -4.42
N PRO A 1202 27.84 -9.37 -5.14
CA PRO A 1202 28.52 -10.52 -4.56
C PRO A 1202 29.90 -10.21 -3.98
N THR A 1203 30.40 -8.97 -4.09
CA THR A 1203 31.65 -8.53 -3.45
C THR A 1203 31.38 -7.96 -2.06
N ASP A 1204 32.33 -8.06 -1.13
CA ASP A 1204 32.17 -7.47 0.20
C ASP A 1204 32.06 -5.95 0.10
N HIS A 1205 30.96 -5.39 0.61
CA HIS A 1205 30.74 -3.94 0.63
C HIS A 1205 29.95 -3.55 1.88
N TRP A 1206 29.93 -2.24 2.15
CA TRP A 1206 29.14 -1.65 3.22
C TRP A 1206 27.72 -1.41 2.76
N TYR A 1207 26.74 -1.80 3.58
CA TYR A 1207 25.35 -1.48 3.34
C TYR A 1207 24.59 -1.30 4.66
N LYS A 1208 23.52 -0.48 4.62
CA LYS A 1208 22.63 -0.30 5.76
C LYS A 1208 21.82 -1.57 6.00
N PHE A 1209 21.69 -1.98 7.25
CA PHE A 1209 20.87 -3.13 7.58
C PHE A 1209 19.38 -2.75 7.51
N MET A 1210 18.66 -3.37 6.58
CA MET A 1210 17.22 -3.18 6.37
C MET A 1210 16.44 -4.32 7.01
N TYR A 1211 15.38 -4.02 7.74
CA TYR A 1211 14.44 -5.01 8.28
C TYR A 1211 13.09 -4.86 7.57
N ASP A 1212 12.67 -5.88 6.82
CA ASP A 1212 11.40 -5.90 6.09
C ASP A 1212 11.19 -4.67 5.17
N GLY A 1213 12.23 -4.32 4.41
CA GLY A 1213 12.21 -3.17 3.51
C GLY A 1213 12.28 -1.79 4.20
N LYS A 1214 12.31 -1.73 5.54
CA LYS A 1214 12.39 -0.48 6.31
C LYS A 1214 13.76 -0.26 6.94
N LEU A 1215 14.20 0.99 6.94
CA LEU A 1215 15.41 1.43 7.64
C LEU A 1215 15.15 1.39 9.16
N LEU A 1216 15.91 0.58 9.91
CA LEU A 1216 15.87 0.58 11.38
C LEU A 1216 16.58 1.84 11.90
N LYS A 1217 15.81 2.79 12.45
CA LYS A 1217 16.31 3.97 13.19
C LYS A 1217 15.78 3.94 14.62
N VAL A 1218 16.62 4.28 15.59
CA VAL A 1218 16.18 4.59 16.98
C VAL A 1218 15.38 5.90 16.92
N ARG A 1219 14.08 5.88 17.23
CA ARG A 1219 13.16 7.03 17.07
C ARG A 1219 13.31 8.05 18.21
N GLU A 1220 13.26 9.34 17.91
CA GLU A 1220 13.04 10.37 18.94
C GLU A 1220 11.57 10.37 19.39
N GLY A 1221 11.37 10.21 20.71
CA GLY A 1221 10.15 10.61 21.38
C GLY A 1221 8.93 9.71 21.20
N THR A 1222 8.87 8.58 21.93
CA THR A 1222 7.59 8.08 22.49
C THR A 1222 7.83 7.13 23.68
N ARG A 1223 6.89 7.14 24.63
CA ARG A 1223 6.90 6.48 25.95
C ARG A 1223 7.33 5.00 25.95
N LEU A 1224 8.18 4.69 26.95
CA LEU A 1224 8.46 3.40 27.59
C LEU A 1224 7.39 2.32 27.38
N LEU A 1225 7.74 1.29 26.61
CA LEU A 1225 7.65 -0.14 26.94
C LEU A 1225 8.49 -0.90 25.89
N GLU A 1226 9.51 -1.61 26.37
CA GLU A 1226 10.61 -2.30 25.66
C GLU A 1226 11.82 -1.42 25.29
N THR A 1227 12.97 -1.75 25.86
CA THR A 1227 14.20 -0.95 25.93
C THR A 1227 14.99 -0.90 24.62
N GLU A 1228 15.52 0.28 24.25
CA GLU A 1228 16.37 0.59 23.08
C GLU A 1228 17.76 -0.11 23.07
N LYS A 1229 17.90 -1.25 23.75
CA LYS A 1229 19.16 -2.01 23.90
C LYS A 1229 19.20 -3.32 23.12
N SER A 1230 18.09 -3.72 22.50
CA SER A 1230 17.98 -5.03 21.83
C SER A 1230 17.69 -4.93 20.34
N LEU A 1231 18.49 -5.60 19.52
CA LEU A 1231 18.23 -5.84 18.09
C LEU A 1231 17.77 -7.29 17.91
N THR A 1232 16.64 -7.51 17.25
CA THR A 1232 16.18 -8.86 16.88
C THR A 1232 16.27 -9.07 15.37
N LEU A 1233 16.97 -10.12 14.96
CA LEU A 1233 17.23 -10.51 13.58
C LEU A 1233 16.44 -11.79 13.26
N VAL A 1234 15.84 -11.87 12.07
CA VAL A 1234 15.24 -13.11 11.55
C VAL A 1234 16.14 -13.64 10.44
N VAL A 1235 16.75 -14.81 10.65
CA VAL A 1235 17.70 -15.41 9.72
C VAL A 1235 17.13 -16.73 9.21
N ARG A 1236 17.04 -16.89 7.88
CA ARG A 1236 16.60 -18.15 7.26
C ARG A 1236 17.81 -18.90 6.70
N VAL A 1237 17.97 -20.17 7.10
CA VAL A 1237 19.02 -21.06 6.57
C VAL A 1237 18.68 -21.42 5.12
N ARG A 1238 19.51 -20.99 4.15
CA ARG A 1238 19.37 -21.38 2.73
C ARG A 1238 20.39 -22.45 2.34
N HIS A 1239 19.97 -23.36 1.47
CA HIS A 1239 20.78 -24.43 0.90
C HIS A 1239 21.90 -23.83 0.03
N GLN A 1240 23.17 -24.11 0.34
CA GLN A 1240 24.25 -23.97 -0.65
C GLN A 1240 24.72 -25.36 -1.06
N GLN A 1241 24.65 -25.66 -2.35
CA GLN A 1241 25.28 -26.85 -2.91
C GLN A 1241 26.81 -26.70 -2.81
N ARG A 1242 27.41 -27.32 -1.79
CA ARG A 1242 28.70 -28.05 -1.84
C ARG A 1242 28.97 -28.73 -0.48
N ARG A 1243 28.97 -30.07 -0.51
CA ARG A 1243 29.44 -31.09 0.47
C ARG A 1243 29.46 -30.73 1.97
N HIS A 1244 28.55 -31.38 2.71
CA HIS A 1244 28.68 -31.91 4.08
C HIS A 1244 29.20 -30.93 5.15
N GLN A 1245 28.35 -29.96 5.51
CA GLN A 1245 28.06 -29.49 6.89
C GLN A 1245 27.17 -28.23 6.75
N CYS A 1246 25.97 -28.24 7.36
CA CYS A 1246 25.10 -27.06 7.36
C CYS A 1246 25.65 -26.03 8.36
N GLN A 1247 26.53 -25.15 7.88
CA GLN A 1247 27.00 -23.97 8.61
C GLN A 1247 26.45 -22.71 7.94
N CYS A 1248 25.73 -21.87 8.69
CA CYS A 1248 25.45 -20.49 8.28
C CYS A 1248 26.76 -19.68 8.34
N ARG A 1249 27.48 -19.57 7.21
CA ARG A 1249 28.69 -18.71 7.15
C ARG A 1249 28.32 -17.22 7.24
N SER A 1250 28.91 -16.55 8.22
CA SER A 1250 28.66 -15.15 8.59
C SER A 1250 29.20 -14.10 7.60
N SER A 1251 28.45 -13.01 7.44
CA SER A 1251 28.94 -11.67 7.08
C SER A 1251 29.02 -10.82 8.37
N VAL A 1252 29.92 -9.83 8.43
CA VAL A 1252 30.25 -9.07 9.66
C VAL A 1252 29.16 -8.03 9.95
N LEU A 1253 28.52 -8.11 11.13
CA LEU A 1253 27.52 -7.15 11.61
C LEU A 1253 28.18 -6.09 12.50
#